data_AF-A0A4P5URG1-F1
#
_entry.id   AF-A0A4P5URG1-F1
#
_cell.length_a   1.000
_cell.length_b   1.000
_cell.length_c   1.000
_cell.angle_alpha   90.00
_cell.angle_beta   90.00
_cell.angle_gamma   90.00
#
_symmetry.space_group_name_H-M   'P 1'
#
loop_
_entity.id
_entity.type
_entity.pdbx_description
1 polymer ?
#
loop_
_entity_poly.entity_id
_entity_poly.type
_entity_poly.pdbx_seq_one_letter_code
_entity_poly.pdbx_strand_id
1 'polypeptide(L)'
;MHIEKHFSNSLFNIDTNMIQRIVLYMLLFCFGAEGFAQTLNLMYYVSARPGEHGMWVARQLPNGSWLRGEKVLIDGVFDGNGVDPDIFKQSDGSLRLYYFQGYFVTPPPQNQGPNPIYSAVSTDGIRFTGKRKVFEYDNVFDPSVVQLPNGSYVMGCTQMIGNTVNTVVATSNDGLTFTYKTTVQNTGIPEMMVLQDGSIRLFYNGAGGIVSSRSTDGGTTWQKEQGVRLAYQQFVGDPSVSKVGNVLRMYVKGFNANGGQKLVGHKTQYAESTDGGNTFQMQQQLVLDSASVPEGVEMNVALTMESLSKHDTSCIGEEVVFDAKVAGKPEMLPLTYQWTRNGIQIPNANAAKYTINNISMSDSGAYSVIVSVGQLSSGTLSATYGPIGLSIKPQTMIVNDIQQEVSLCHDQMKVVSCMAQGMQLNYQWMKSGNAIIGQQKNEIVINGKDFIDGDEIYCVIKGDCGADTTKRMKISITPELRITKDLSDGYAIQLGADTVLSVRISSKNCTYQWLRNDAPLMAEQIANDTIITLNISSMDTSKSGRYALLIRNQCDTLASVKAVLSVTIPSSVEEGQSALLFPQPAERVLHLQANNNNDVMSAFLMNVHGTVLRICDVVAGKGFMLIDDIPSGLYFIRMSDVVYPCIIHH
;
A
#
# COMPACT_ATOMS: atom_id res chain seq x y z
N MET A 1 40.25 23.55 4.90
CA MET A 1 41.10 23.93 6.05
C MET A 1 41.81 22.67 6.54
N HIS A 2 43.15 22.68 6.53
CA HIS A 2 44.04 21.65 7.06
C HIS A 2 44.00 21.59 8.61
N ILE A 3 44.25 20.42 9.21
CA ILE A 3 45.45 20.09 10.03
C ILE A 3 45.32 18.64 10.59
N GLU A 4 46.47 17.97 10.69
CA GLU A 4 46.74 16.55 10.96
C GLU A 4 46.67 16.08 12.44
N LYS A 5 46.75 14.73 12.59
CA LYS A 5 47.59 13.94 13.54
C LYS A 5 47.12 13.67 14.99
N HIS A 6 46.81 12.41 15.32
CA HIS A 6 47.74 11.43 15.92
C HIS A 6 46.99 10.17 16.45
N PHE A 7 47.51 8.98 16.13
CA PHE A 7 47.18 7.71 16.80
C PHE A 7 48.31 7.35 17.79
N SER A 8 47.96 6.91 19.01
CA SER A 8 48.78 5.98 19.79
C SER A 8 47.97 5.24 20.87
N ASN A 9 48.18 3.93 20.93
CA ASN A 9 47.59 2.84 21.73
C ASN A 9 47.40 3.04 23.26
N SER A 10 46.32 2.48 23.83
CA SER A 10 46.39 1.37 24.82
C SER A 10 45.01 0.87 25.32
N LEU A 11 44.71 -0.38 24.97
CA LEU A 11 44.08 -1.50 25.73
C LEU A 11 42.92 -1.27 26.73
N PHE A 12 41.75 -1.76 26.30
CA PHE A 12 40.67 -2.50 26.99
C PHE A 12 40.14 -2.04 28.36
N ASN A 13 38.92 -1.47 28.32
CA ASN A 13 37.86 -1.80 29.27
C ASN A 13 36.57 -2.04 28.46
N ILE A 14 36.02 -3.25 28.56
CA ILE A 14 34.87 -3.72 27.77
C ILE A 14 33.60 -3.19 28.42
N ASP A 15 32.85 -2.37 27.70
CA ASP A 15 31.53 -1.90 28.10
C ASP A 15 30.48 -2.30 27.05
N THR A 16 29.33 -2.77 27.53
CA THR A 16 28.28 -3.59 26.92
C THR A 16 27.47 -2.95 25.77
N ASN A 17 28.02 -1.97 25.06
CA ASN A 17 27.47 -1.45 23.79
C ASN A 17 27.90 -2.25 22.54
N MET A 18 28.51 -3.42 22.74
CA MET A 18 29.03 -4.33 21.72
C MET A 18 27.99 -5.32 21.18
N ILE A 19 26.71 -4.92 21.09
CA ILE A 19 25.65 -5.68 20.41
C ILE A 19 24.99 -4.88 19.26
N GLN A 20 25.25 -3.56 19.14
CA GLN A 20 24.77 -2.74 18.01
C GLN A 20 25.78 -2.58 16.86
N ARG A 21 26.94 -3.24 16.90
CA ARG A 21 27.98 -3.20 15.84
C ARG A 21 28.15 -4.48 15.03
N ILE A 22 27.20 -5.43 15.13
CA ILE A 22 27.13 -6.61 14.25
C ILE A 22 26.24 -6.35 13.02
N VAL A 23 25.48 -5.25 12.98
CA VAL A 23 24.51 -4.96 11.91
C VAL A 23 25.02 -3.93 10.87
N LEU A 24 26.24 -3.40 11.01
CA LEU A 24 26.73 -2.33 10.10
C LEU A 24 28.14 -2.53 9.51
N TYR A 25 28.74 -3.72 9.59
CA TYR A 25 30.14 -3.93 9.12
C TYR A 25 30.42 -5.14 8.22
N MET A 26 29.42 -5.86 7.71
CA MET A 26 29.62 -6.87 6.65
C MET A 26 28.34 -6.93 5.83
N LEU A 27 28.12 -6.04 4.86
CA LEU A 27 28.24 -6.39 3.44
C LEU A 27 28.15 -5.14 2.52
N LEU A 28 28.60 -3.98 3.01
CA LEU A 28 29.12 -2.94 2.11
C LEU A 28 30.51 -3.40 1.66
N PHE A 29 30.54 -4.35 0.71
CA PHE A 29 31.73 -4.54 -0.12
C PHE A 29 31.85 -3.33 -1.05
N CYS A 30 32.35 -2.23 -0.49
CA CYS A 30 33.32 -1.42 -1.20
C CYS A 30 34.57 -2.29 -1.40
N PHE A 31 34.54 -3.14 -2.43
CA PHE A 31 35.76 -3.24 -3.22
C PHE A 31 35.79 -1.98 -4.07
N GLY A 32 36.82 -1.16 -3.87
CA GLY A 32 37.28 -0.31 -4.95
C GLY A 32 37.49 -1.23 -6.14
N ALA A 33 36.60 -1.15 -7.13
CA ALA A 33 36.89 -1.71 -8.42
C ALA A 33 38.08 -0.92 -8.93
N GLU A 34 39.27 -1.51 -8.89
CA GLU A 34 40.08 -1.46 -10.10
C GLU A 34 39.10 -1.79 -11.23
N GLY A 35 38.70 -0.77 -11.98
CA GLY A 35 37.65 -0.91 -12.98
C GLY A 35 38.10 -1.99 -13.94
N PHE A 36 37.47 -3.15 -13.91
CA PHE A 36 37.57 -4.14 -14.98
C PHE A 36 36.92 -3.52 -16.21
N ALA A 37 37.67 -2.69 -16.94
CA ALA A 37 37.27 -2.21 -18.25
C ALA A 37 37.43 -3.40 -19.21
N GLN A 38 36.31 -3.85 -19.77
CA GLN A 38 36.32 -4.83 -20.85
C GLN A 38 36.32 -4.09 -22.19
N THR A 39 37.07 -4.62 -23.16
CA THR A 39 37.18 -4.03 -24.50
C THR A 39 36.22 -4.70 -25.47
N LEU A 40 35.76 -3.92 -26.44
CA LEU A 40 34.97 -4.34 -27.58
C LEU A 40 35.61 -3.84 -28.86
N ASN A 41 35.76 -4.70 -29.85
CA ASN A 41 36.24 -4.29 -31.17
C ASN A 41 35.05 -3.98 -32.08
N LEU A 42 35.01 -2.76 -32.61
CA LEU A 42 34.04 -2.28 -33.58
C LEU A 42 34.67 -2.20 -34.97
N MET A 43 33.83 -2.32 -35.99
CA MET A 43 34.26 -2.38 -37.39
C MET A 43 33.31 -1.57 -38.27
N TYR A 44 33.77 -0.46 -38.83
CA TYR A 44 32.94 0.45 -39.63
C TYR A 44 33.09 0.14 -41.12
N TYR A 45 31.99 0.00 -41.87
CA TYR A 45 32.02 -0.36 -43.29
C TYR A 45 30.84 0.23 -44.06
N VAL A 46 30.88 0.16 -45.40
CA VAL A 46 29.75 0.52 -46.26
C VAL A 46 29.06 -0.75 -46.77
N SER A 47 27.76 -0.84 -46.57
CA SER A 47 26.99 -1.96 -47.11
C SER A 47 26.62 -1.69 -48.57
N ALA A 48 26.73 -2.69 -49.44
CA ALA A 48 26.21 -2.62 -50.82
C ALA A 48 25.06 -3.59 -51.08
N ARG A 49 24.40 -4.04 -50.00
CA ARG A 49 23.20 -4.86 -50.14
C ARG A 49 22.05 -4.01 -50.67
N PRO A 50 21.14 -4.59 -51.49
CA PRO A 50 19.99 -3.87 -52.00
C PRO A 50 19.20 -3.20 -50.86
N GLY A 51 19.02 -1.88 -50.94
CA GLY A 51 18.27 -1.09 -49.94
C GLY A 51 19.01 -0.73 -48.66
N GLU A 52 20.29 -1.10 -48.52
CA GLU A 52 21.08 -0.88 -47.29
C GLU A 52 22.34 -0.02 -47.52
N HIS A 53 22.48 0.61 -48.69
CA HIS A 53 23.63 1.45 -49.02
C HIS A 53 23.83 2.57 -48.00
N GLY A 54 25.06 2.70 -47.47
CA GLY A 54 25.43 3.63 -46.39
C GLY A 54 26.39 2.99 -45.37
N MET A 55 26.76 3.75 -44.33
CA MET A 55 27.70 3.32 -43.28
C MET A 55 27.03 2.43 -42.21
N TRP A 56 27.73 1.36 -41.82
CA TRP A 56 27.34 0.39 -40.81
C TRP A 56 28.50 0.11 -39.86
N VAL A 57 28.20 -0.39 -38.66
CA VAL A 57 29.19 -0.81 -37.67
C VAL A 57 28.93 -2.25 -37.25
N ALA A 58 29.93 -3.12 -37.32
CA ALA A 58 29.90 -4.50 -36.82
C ALA A 58 30.68 -4.64 -35.52
N ARG A 59 30.44 -5.71 -34.76
CA ARG A 59 31.16 -6.01 -33.52
C ARG A 59 31.81 -7.39 -33.54
N GLN A 60 32.95 -7.52 -32.88
CA GLN A 60 33.64 -8.80 -32.76
C GLN A 60 33.11 -9.62 -31.58
N LEU A 61 32.93 -10.92 -31.80
CA LEU A 61 32.53 -11.90 -30.79
C LEU A 61 33.74 -12.59 -30.14
N PRO A 62 33.61 -13.22 -28.96
CA PRO A 62 34.71 -13.91 -28.27
C PRO A 62 35.41 -15.00 -29.10
N ASN A 63 34.70 -15.62 -30.04
CA ASN A 63 35.25 -16.63 -30.96
C ASN A 63 36.01 -16.02 -32.16
N GLY A 64 36.19 -14.70 -32.18
CA GLY A 64 36.87 -13.96 -33.24
C GLY A 64 36.01 -13.62 -34.46
N SER A 65 34.78 -14.16 -34.57
CA SER A 65 33.88 -13.84 -35.69
C SER A 65 33.25 -12.46 -35.54
N TRP A 66 32.78 -11.91 -36.65
CA TRP A 66 32.12 -10.61 -36.68
C TRP A 66 30.60 -10.79 -36.77
N LEU A 67 29.89 -10.20 -35.81
CA LEU A 67 28.46 -10.06 -35.90
C LEU A 67 28.18 -8.80 -36.74
N ARG A 68 27.48 -8.99 -37.86
CA ARG A 68 26.95 -7.88 -38.66
C ARG A 68 26.19 -6.94 -37.72
N GLY A 69 26.51 -5.66 -37.72
CA GLY A 69 25.89 -4.75 -36.77
C GLY A 69 24.94 -3.77 -37.43
N GLU A 70 24.95 -2.54 -36.93
CA GLU A 70 23.85 -1.59 -37.04
C GLU A 70 24.16 -0.44 -38.02
N LYS A 71 23.10 0.23 -38.46
CA LYS A 71 23.21 1.46 -39.26
C LYS A 71 23.88 2.55 -38.42
N VAL A 72 24.92 3.17 -38.96
CA VAL A 72 25.51 4.36 -38.35
C VAL A 72 24.56 5.52 -38.57
N LEU A 73 24.20 6.21 -37.49
CA LEU A 73 23.30 7.36 -37.53
C LEU A 73 24.11 8.64 -37.33
N ILE A 74 23.96 9.60 -38.24
CA ILE A 74 24.58 10.93 -38.14
C ILE A 74 23.45 11.93 -37.85
N ASP A 75 23.53 12.63 -36.72
CA ASP A 75 22.49 13.53 -36.22
C ASP A 75 21.09 12.87 -36.21
N GLY A 76 21.05 11.58 -35.85
CA GLY A 76 19.83 10.76 -35.77
C GLY A 76 19.32 10.21 -37.11
N VAL A 77 20.01 10.48 -38.23
CA VAL A 77 19.59 10.06 -39.57
C VAL A 77 20.56 9.04 -40.15
N PHE A 78 20.03 7.97 -40.75
CA PHE A 78 20.82 7.07 -41.58
C PHE A 78 21.03 7.71 -42.96
N ASP A 79 22.27 8.09 -43.25
CA ASP A 79 22.63 8.72 -44.52
C ASP A 79 23.10 7.66 -45.52
N GLY A 80 22.21 7.28 -46.44
CA GLY A 80 22.53 6.29 -47.46
C GLY A 80 23.56 6.74 -48.50
N ASN A 81 23.95 8.02 -48.47
CA ASN A 81 25.03 8.56 -49.29
C ASN A 81 26.34 8.75 -48.51
N GLY A 82 26.33 8.57 -47.19
CA GLY A 82 27.53 8.56 -46.37
C GLY A 82 28.31 7.27 -46.64
N VAL A 83 29.56 7.43 -47.06
CA VAL A 83 30.47 6.34 -47.44
C VAL A 83 31.89 6.64 -46.97
N ASP A 84 32.75 5.65 -47.12
CA ASP A 84 34.20 5.71 -46.85
C ASP A 84 34.52 6.21 -45.44
N PRO A 85 34.03 5.51 -44.39
CA PRO A 85 34.25 5.91 -43.01
C PRO A 85 35.70 5.66 -42.59
N ASP A 86 36.32 6.69 -42.04
CA ASP A 86 37.56 6.61 -41.27
C ASP A 86 37.29 7.01 -39.82
N ILE A 87 37.73 6.19 -38.88
CA ILE A 87 37.36 6.29 -37.46
C ILE A 87 38.60 6.43 -36.60
N PHE A 88 38.57 7.47 -35.77
CA PHE A 88 39.64 7.82 -34.86
C PHE A 88 39.13 7.79 -33.42
N LYS A 89 39.84 7.08 -32.52
CA LYS A 89 39.57 7.12 -31.08
C LYS A 89 40.26 8.34 -30.45
N GLN A 90 39.46 9.22 -29.86
CA GLN A 90 39.93 10.42 -29.17
C GLN A 90 40.48 10.10 -27.78
N SER A 91 41.26 11.04 -27.21
CA SER A 91 41.89 10.89 -25.88
C SER A 91 40.89 10.81 -24.73
N ASP A 92 39.69 11.37 -24.89
CA ASP A 92 38.58 11.27 -23.93
C ASP A 92 37.78 9.96 -24.07
N GLY A 93 38.17 9.10 -25.01
CA GLY A 93 37.53 7.82 -25.30
C GLY A 93 36.37 7.89 -26.30
N SER A 94 35.97 9.09 -26.76
CA SER A 94 34.96 9.20 -27.82
C SER A 94 35.53 8.76 -29.17
N LEU A 95 34.64 8.46 -30.11
CA LEU A 95 35.02 8.18 -31.50
C LEU A 95 34.73 9.39 -32.37
N ARG A 96 35.64 9.71 -33.27
CA ARG A 96 35.45 10.67 -34.35
C ARG A 96 35.41 9.93 -35.68
N LEU A 97 34.39 10.22 -36.46
CA LEU A 97 34.23 9.74 -37.83
C LEU A 97 34.66 10.85 -38.78
N TYR A 98 35.38 10.50 -39.84
CA TYR A 98 35.53 11.25 -41.07
C TYR A 98 34.93 10.44 -42.20
N TYR A 99 34.15 11.06 -43.07
CA TYR A 99 33.48 10.33 -44.14
C TYR A 99 33.18 11.21 -45.34
N PHE A 100 33.09 10.57 -46.51
CA PHE A 100 32.64 11.24 -47.72
C PHE A 100 31.11 11.11 -47.83
N GLN A 101 30.45 12.21 -48.18
CA GLN A 101 29.04 12.18 -48.55
C GLN A 101 28.91 12.32 -50.05
N GLY A 102 28.75 11.18 -50.74
CA GLY A 102 28.56 11.15 -52.18
C GLY A 102 27.12 11.48 -52.60
N TYR A 103 26.82 11.23 -53.87
CA TYR A 103 25.47 11.32 -54.40
C TYR A 103 25.14 10.04 -55.17
N PHE A 104 24.73 9.01 -54.41
CA PHE A 104 24.37 7.68 -54.94
C PHE A 104 22.85 7.56 -55.17
N VAL A 105 22.21 8.69 -55.51
CA VAL A 105 20.80 8.76 -55.90
C VAL A 105 20.67 8.56 -57.41
N THR A 106 19.54 8.02 -57.85
CA THR A 106 19.26 7.78 -59.28
C THR A 106 18.17 8.75 -59.77
N PRO A 107 18.45 9.64 -60.75
CA PRO A 107 19.72 9.90 -61.40
C PRO A 107 20.68 10.74 -60.52
N PRO A 108 22.01 10.59 -60.66
CA PRO A 108 22.96 11.36 -59.87
C PRO A 108 22.91 12.84 -60.27
N PRO A 109 22.95 13.78 -59.31
CA PRO A 109 23.04 15.20 -59.62
C PRO A 109 24.33 15.49 -60.40
N GLN A 110 24.25 16.40 -61.37
CA GLN A 110 25.44 16.93 -62.07
C GLN A 110 26.25 17.78 -61.09
N ASN A 111 27.13 17.14 -60.32
CA ASN A 111 28.06 17.84 -59.43
C ASN A 111 29.48 17.63 -59.96
N GLN A 112 30.03 18.65 -60.62
CA GLN A 112 31.43 18.73 -61.06
C GLN A 112 32.32 19.51 -60.08
N GLY A 113 31.74 19.97 -58.96
CA GLY A 113 32.40 20.82 -57.97
C GLY A 113 33.09 20.04 -56.86
N PRO A 114 33.80 20.73 -55.96
CA PRO A 114 34.63 20.07 -54.97
C PRO A 114 33.80 19.21 -54.01
N ASN A 115 34.35 18.06 -53.66
CA ASN A 115 33.69 17.07 -52.84
C ASN A 115 33.95 17.36 -51.35
N PRO A 116 32.90 17.42 -50.52
CA PRO A 116 33.05 17.66 -49.09
C PRO A 116 33.38 16.39 -48.32
N ILE A 117 34.33 16.48 -47.39
CA ILE A 117 34.53 15.52 -46.31
C ILE A 117 33.86 16.04 -45.06
N TYR A 118 33.08 15.18 -44.42
CA TYR A 118 32.35 15.49 -43.19
C TYR A 118 32.99 14.80 -41.99
N SER A 119 32.74 15.35 -40.80
CA SER A 119 33.07 14.71 -39.53
C SER A 119 31.94 14.81 -38.53
N ALA A 120 31.87 13.83 -37.63
CA ALA A 120 30.94 13.78 -36.51
C ALA A 120 31.57 12.97 -35.35
N VAL A 121 31.02 13.08 -34.13
CA VAL A 121 31.55 12.40 -32.93
C VAL A 121 30.51 11.53 -32.23
N SER A 122 30.94 10.44 -31.59
CA SER A 122 30.09 9.49 -30.88
C SER A 122 30.72 9.00 -29.58
N THR A 123 29.87 8.65 -28.60
CA THR A 123 30.29 7.95 -27.36
C THR A 123 29.77 6.51 -27.29
N ASP A 124 28.86 6.11 -28.19
CA ASP A 124 28.27 4.78 -28.26
C ASP A 124 28.69 4.02 -29.54
N GLY A 125 29.44 4.66 -30.43
CA GLY A 125 29.92 4.10 -31.70
C GLY A 125 28.84 3.89 -32.77
N ILE A 126 27.58 4.25 -32.51
CA ILE A 126 26.45 4.03 -33.43
C ILE A 126 25.83 5.37 -33.83
N ARG A 127 25.62 6.24 -32.85
CA ARG A 127 25.01 7.55 -33.01
C ARG A 127 26.08 8.61 -32.93
N PHE A 128 26.36 9.20 -34.06
CA PHE A 128 27.26 10.32 -34.19
C PHE A 128 26.45 11.61 -34.24
N THR A 129 27.02 12.67 -33.68
CA THR A 129 26.38 13.99 -33.63
C THR A 129 27.37 15.08 -34.01
N GLY A 130 26.82 16.25 -34.36
CA GLY A 130 27.61 17.43 -34.70
C GLY A 130 28.21 17.33 -36.10
N LYS A 131 27.45 16.82 -37.08
CA LYS A 131 27.89 16.74 -38.47
C LYS A 131 28.37 18.11 -38.94
N ARG A 132 29.56 18.15 -39.52
CA ARG A 132 30.08 19.36 -40.16
C ARG A 132 31.04 19.02 -41.28
N LYS A 133 31.08 19.88 -42.29
CA LYS A 133 32.11 19.85 -43.32
C LYS A 133 33.44 20.25 -42.67
N VAL A 134 34.48 19.44 -42.89
CA VAL A 134 35.83 19.65 -42.32
C VAL A 134 36.88 19.89 -43.39
N PHE A 135 36.63 19.42 -44.61
CA PHE A 135 37.48 19.61 -45.77
C PHE A 135 36.64 19.59 -47.05
N GLU A 136 37.11 20.23 -48.10
CA GLU A 136 36.50 20.22 -49.43
C GLU A 136 37.59 20.50 -50.46
N TYR A 137 37.64 19.67 -51.50
CA TYR A 137 38.60 19.82 -52.59
C TYR A 137 38.09 19.12 -53.86
N ASP A 138 38.66 19.46 -55.01
CA ASP A 138 38.18 18.95 -56.30
C ASP A 138 38.27 17.42 -56.38
N ASN A 139 37.13 16.77 -56.57
CA ASN A 139 37.00 15.32 -56.79
C ASN A 139 37.68 14.43 -55.73
N VAL A 140 37.65 14.84 -54.45
CA VAL A 140 38.17 14.02 -53.34
C VAL A 140 37.14 13.06 -52.75
N PHE A 141 37.60 11.91 -52.24
CA PHE A 141 36.83 10.89 -51.52
C PHE A 141 37.81 9.98 -50.75
N ASP A 142 37.34 8.93 -50.05
CA ASP A 142 38.15 8.06 -49.18
C ASP A 142 39.11 8.83 -48.24
N PRO A 143 38.59 9.55 -47.23
CA PRO A 143 39.44 10.18 -46.24
C PRO A 143 40.16 9.12 -45.39
N SER A 144 41.42 9.37 -45.07
CA SER A 144 42.17 8.72 -43.99
C SER A 144 42.81 9.82 -43.16
N VAL A 145 42.69 9.76 -41.83
CA VAL A 145 43.10 10.84 -40.92
C VAL A 145 43.92 10.28 -39.77
N VAL A 146 45.07 10.90 -39.54
CA VAL A 146 45.91 10.59 -38.38
C VAL A 146 46.17 11.83 -37.53
N GLN A 147 46.27 11.63 -36.22
CA GLN A 147 46.77 12.63 -35.29
C GLN A 147 48.26 12.39 -35.00
N LEU A 148 49.06 13.44 -35.20
CA LEU A 148 50.49 13.43 -34.91
C LEU A 148 50.77 13.61 -33.40
N PRO A 149 51.96 13.21 -32.90
CA PRO A 149 52.30 13.35 -31.48
C PRO A 149 52.24 14.79 -30.93
N ASN A 150 52.35 15.79 -31.80
CA ASN A 150 52.24 17.21 -31.44
C ASN A 150 50.77 17.70 -31.36
N GLY A 151 49.78 16.82 -31.56
CA GLY A 151 48.35 17.13 -31.53
C GLY A 151 47.74 17.59 -32.86
N SER A 152 48.56 17.93 -33.87
CA SER A 152 48.07 18.28 -35.21
C SER A 152 47.60 17.05 -35.99
N TYR A 153 46.84 17.26 -37.05
CA TYR A 153 46.21 16.22 -37.86
C TYR A 153 46.65 16.31 -39.31
N VAL A 154 46.74 15.15 -39.95
CA VAL A 154 46.95 15.02 -41.39
C VAL A 154 45.82 14.18 -41.96
N MET A 155 45.18 14.67 -43.01
CA MET A 155 44.16 13.98 -43.79
C MET A 155 44.70 13.72 -45.18
N GLY A 156 44.52 12.50 -45.66
CA GLY A 156 44.76 12.10 -47.04
C GLY A 156 43.42 11.72 -47.65
N CYS A 157 43.10 12.25 -48.82
CA CYS A 157 41.92 11.83 -49.59
C CYS A 157 42.35 11.37 -50.97
N THR A 158 41.74 10.31 -51.48
CA THR A 158 41.84 9.95 -52.89
C THR A 158 41.34 11.12 -53.73
N GLN A 159 42.05 11.45 -54.82
CA GLN A 159 41.60 12.38 -55.84
C GLN A 159 41.69 11.71 -57.21
N MET A 160 40.61 11.82 -58.00
CA MET A 160 40.63 11.42 -59.41
C MET A 160 40.62 12.62 -60.34
N ILE A 161 41.61 12.70 -61.22
CA ILE A 161 41.68 13.67 -62.32
C ILE A 161 41.86 12.88 -63.62
N GLY A 162 40.77 12.74 -64.38
CA GLY A 162 40.74 11.83 -65.53
C GLY A 162 41.02 10.39 -65.09
N ASN A 163 42.09 9.78 -65.61
CA ASN A 163 42.52 8.42 -65.23
C ASN A 163 43.65 8.42 -64.19
N THR A 164 44.07 9.59 -63.70
CA THR A 164 45.13 9.71 -62.69
C THR A 164 44.51 9.72 -61.30
N VAL A 165 45.02 8.84 -60.43
CA VAL A 165 44.69 8.80 -59.01
C VAL A 165 45.82 9.47 -58.24
N ASN A 166 45.49 10.35 -57.31
CA ASN A 166 46.44 10.99 -56.40
C ASN A 166 45.92 10.90 -54.96
N THR A 167 46.77 11.20 -53.99
CA THR A 167 46.31 11.56 -52.63
C THR A 167 46.50 13.04 -52.40
N VAL A 168 45.39 13.75 -52.19
CA VAL A 168 45.40 15.13 -51.70
C VAL A 168 45.63 15.07 -50.19
N VAL A 169 46.67 15.77 -49.73
CA VAL A 169 47.02 15.85 -48.32
C VAL A 169 46.61 17.21 -47.79
N ALA A 170 45.91 17.21 -46.66
CA ALA A 170 45.51 18.39 -45.93
C ALA A 170 45.96 18.29 -44.46
N THR A 171 46.19 19.43 -43.81
CA THR A 171 46.64 19.50 -42.41
C THR A 171 45.66 20.30 -41.57
N SER A 172 45.57 19.98 -40.29
CA SER A 172 44.71 20.69 -39.32
C SER A 172 45.36 20.74 -37.94
N ASN A 173 45.03 21.76 -37.14
CA ASN A 173 45.44 21.85 -35.74
C ASN A 173 44.38 21.34 -34.75
N ASP A 174 43.13 21.23 -35.20
CA ASP A 174 41.95 20.90 -34.36
C ASP A 174 41.20 19.64 -34.83
N GLY A 175 41.58 19.08 -35.99
CA GLY A 175 40.90 17.96 -36.63
C GLY A 175 39.50 18.31 -37.12
N LEU A 176 39.17 19.60 -37.25
CA LEU A 176 37.86 20.11 -37.68
C LEU A 176 37.96 21.06 -38.87
N THR A 177 39.12 21.70 -39.04
CA THR A 177 39.39 22.63 -40.13
C THR A 177 40.66 22.18 -40.84
N PHE A 178 40.51 21.46 -41.95
CA PHE A 178 41.64 21.01 -42.76
C PHE A 178 41.92 21.98 -43.90
N THR A 179 43.21 22.24 -44.12
CA THR A 179 43.68 23.08 -45.22
C THR A 179 44.59 22.25 -46.13
N TYR A 180 44.39 22.38 -47.44
CA TYR A 180 45.26 21.75 -48.44
C TYR A 180 46.74 22.02 -48.14
N LYS A 181 47.57 20.98 -48.29
CA LYS A 181 49.00 21.02 -48.02
C LYS A 181 49.84 20.62 -49.24
N THR A 182 49.54 19.47 -49.84
CA THR A 182 50.28 18.93 -50.99
C THR A 182 49.46 17.86 -51.71
N THR A 183 49.94 17.41 -52.87
CA THR A 183 49.37 16.28 -53.60
C THR A 183 50.45 15.23 -53.83
N VAL A 184 50.22 14.02 -53.34
CA VAL A 184 51.10 12.87 -53.54
C VAL A 184 50.64 12.12 -54.77
N GLN A 185 51.49 12.04 -55.78
CA GLN A 185 51.23 11.18 -56.94
C GLN A 185 51.37 9.71 -56.53
N ASN A 186 50.28 8.97 -56.62
CA ASN A 186 50.24 7.56 -56.31
C ASN A 186 49.22 6.85 -57.21
N THR A 187 48.71 5.70 -56.79
CA THR A 187 47.89 4.84 -57.66
C THR A 187 46.69 4.22 -56.94
N GLY A 188 46.28 4.73 -55.78
CA GLY A 188 45.25 4.06 -55.00
C GLY A 188 44.71 4.82 -53.80
N ILE A 189 43.86 4.12 -53.07
CA ILE A 189 43.14 4.63 -51.91
C ILE A 189 44.10 4.76 -50.72
N PRO A 190 44.14 5.92 -50.06
CA PRO A 190 45.09 6.19 -48.99
C PRO A 190 44.67 5.54 -47.68
N GLU A 191 45.64 5.02 -46.96
CA GLU A 191 45.52 4.76 -45.53
C GLU A 191 46.76 5.23 -44.80
N MET A 192 46.59 6.00 -43.73
CA MET A 192 47.69 6.58 -42.99
C MET A 192 47.83 5.97 -41.60
N MET A 193 49.08 5.78 -41.19
CA MET A 193 49.43 5.36 -39.85
C MET A 193 50.60 6.19 -39.34
N VAL A 194 50.53 6.62 -38.07
CA VAL A 194 51.67 7.24 -37.39
C VAL A 194 52.55 6.14 -36.82
N LEU A 195 53.83 6.17 -37.20
CA LEU A 195 54.84 5.23 -36.72
C LEU A 195 55.36 5.66 -35.34
N GLN A 196 56.05 4.75 -34.66
CA GLN A 196 56.60 5.00 -33.31
C GLN A 196 57.57 6.18 -33.25
N ASP A 197 58.26 6.50 -34.36
CA ASP A 197 59.15 7.65 -34.47
C ASP A 197 58.45 8.95 -34.85
N GLY A 198 57.11 8.96 -34.89
CA GLY A 198 56.28 10.12 -35.22
C GLY A 198 56.16 10.43 -36.70
N SER A 199 56.85 9.69 -37.58
CA SER A 199 56.67 9.79 -39.03
C SER A 199 55.32 9.18 -39.46
N ILE A 200 54.83 9.62 -40.62
CA ILE A 200 53.58 9.13 -41.20
C ILE A 200 53.91 8.14 -42.32
N ARG A 201 53.30 6.96 -42.29
CA ARG A 201 53.30 6.01 -43.39
C ARG A 201 51.95 6.05 -44.08
N LEU A 202 51.95 6.26 -45.39
CA LEU A 202 50.79 6.23 -46.27
C LEU A 202 50.82 4.94 -47.07
N PHE A 203 49.90 4.03 -46.79
CA PHE A 203 49.62 2.82 -47.56
C PHE A 203 48.66 3.14 -48.71
N TYR A 204 48.87 2.51 -49.87
CA TYR A 204 47.98 2.67 -51.03
C TYR A 204 48.18 1.52 -52.02
N ASN A 205 47.22 1.33 -52.93
CA ASN A 205 47.35 0.35 -54.01
C ASN A 205 48.54 0.69 -54.90
N GLY A 206 49.37 -0.30 -55.22
CA GLY A 206 50.47 -0.18 -56.17
C GLY A 206 50.70 -1.46 -56.95
N ALA A 207 51.78 -1.48 -57.73
CA ALA A 207 52.19 -2.67 -58.45
C ALA A 207 52.52 -3.81 -57.47
N GLY A 208 51.86 -4.96 -57.64
CA GLY A 208 52.08 -6.17 -56.84
C GLY A 208 51.33 -6.25 -55.50
N GLY A 209 50.49 -5.26 -55.17
CA GLY A 209 49.65 -5.25 -53.97
C GLY A 209 49.61 -3.88 -53.28
N ILE A 210 49.70 -3.86 -51.95
CA ILE A 210 49.75 -2.60 -51.18
C ILE A 210 51.20 -2.15 -51.03
N VAL A 211 51.49 -0.91 -51.42
CA VAL A 211 52.80 -0.25 -51.26
C VAL A 211 52.66 0.92 -50.29
N SER A 212 53.76 1.63 -50.00
CA SER A 212 53.70 2.80 -49.13
C SER A 212 54.66 3.91 -49.49
N SER A 213 54.34 5.11 -48.99
CA SER A 213 55.20 6.29 -48.94
C SER A 213 55.33 6.75 -47.49
N ARG A 214 56.40 7.47 -47.18
CA ARG A 214 56.69 7.96 -45.84
C ARG A 214 56.90 9.47 -45.84
N SER A 215 56.38 10.13 -44.81
CA SER A 215 56.64 11.54 -44.52
C SER A 215 57.24 11.70 -43.13
N THR A 216 58.32 12.47 -43.03
CA THR A 216 59.03 12.78 -41.77
C THR A 216 58.85 14.23 -41.34
N ASP A 217 58.06 15.03 -42.06
CA ASP A 217 57.89 16.47 -41.89
C ASP A 217 56.41 16.89 -41.75
N GLY A 218 55.60 16.00 -41.14
CA GLY A 218 54.19 16.27 -40.86
C GLY A 218 53.29 16.26 -42.10
N GLY A 219 53.62 15.45 -43.11
CA GLY A 219 52.82 15.28 -44.32
C GLY A 219 53.12 16.28 -45.43
N THR A 220 54.23 17.03 -45.34
CA THR A 220 54.59 18.05 -46.34
C THR A 220 55.31 17.42 -47.53
N THR A 221 56.29 16.56 -47.27
CA THR A 221 57.03 15.80 -48.28
C THR A 221 56.85 14.30 -48.08
N TRP A 222 56.84 13.57 -49.20
CA TRP A 222 56.56 12.15 -49.24
C TRP A 222 57.57 11.41 -50.10
N GLN A 223 58.15 10.36 -49.54
CA GLN A 223 59.10 9.50 -50.24
C GLN A 223 58.51 8.10 -50.37
N LYS A 224 58.41 7.60 -51.61
CA LYS A 224 57.99 6.22 -51.85
C LYS A 224 58.98 5.26 -51.21
N GLU A 225 58.47 4.37 -50.37
CA GLU A 225 59.30 3.35 -49.74
C GLU A 225 59.55 2.18 -50.70
N GLN A 226 60.69 1.50 -50.54
CA GLN A 226 61.04 0.34 -51.36
C GLN A 226 60.24 -0.90 -50.93
N GLY A 227 59.85 -1.72 -51.91
CA GLY A 227 59.15 -3.00 -51.71
C GLY A 227 57.62 -2.89 -51.67
N VAL A 228 56.98 -4.05 -51.46
CA VAL A 228 55.53 -4.20 -51.32
C VAL A 228 55.22 -4.58 -49.88
N ARG A 229 54.26 -3.90 -49.25
CA ARG A 229 53.86 -4.12 -47.85
C ARG A 229 52.97 -5.35 -47.71
N LEU A 230 52.03 -5.51 -48.63
CA LEU A 230 51.20 -6.70 -48.74
C LEU A 230 51.25 -7.20 -50.18
N ALA A 231 52.08 -8.22 -50.41
CA ALA A 231 52.17 -8.87 -51.72
C ALA A 231 50.99 -9.82 -51.92
N TYR A 232 50.25 -9.68 -53.02
CA TYR A 232 49.14 -10.57 -53.34
C TYR A 232 49.04 -10.79 -54.85
N GLN A 233 48.89 -12.04 -55.27
CA GLN A 233 48.88 -12.41 -56.70
C GLN A 233 47.61 -11.95 -57.43
N GLN A 234 46.53 -11.69 -56.69
CA GLN A 234 45.27 -11.19 -57.23
C GLN A 234 45.06 -9.74 -56.78
N PHE A 235 43.93 -9.14 -57.17
CA PHE A 235 43.62 -7.78 -56.72
C PHE A 235 43.38 -7.73 -55.21
N VAL A 236 44.12 -6.84 -54.54
CA VAL A 236 43.84 -6.31 -53.20
C VAL A 236 43.82 -4.79 -53.27
N GLY A 237 42.95 -4.17 -52.48
CA GLY A 237 42.85 -2.72 -52.43
C GLY A 237 42.16 -2.19 -51.20
N ASP A 238 42.05 -0.86 -51.17
CA ASP A 238 41.32 -0.08 -50.17
C ASP A 238 41.85 -0.39 -48.76
N PRO A 239 43.17 -0.26 -48.49
CA PRO A 239 43.73 -0.66 -47.21
C PRO A 239 43.11 0.14 -46.06
N SER A 240 42.99 -0.48 -44.89
CA SER A 240 42.72 0.18 -43.60
C SER A 240 43.56 -0.53 -42.54
N VAL A 241 44.24 0.19 -41.65
CA VAL A 241 45.22 -0.39 -40.72
C VAL A 241 44.89 0.00 -39.29
N SER A 242 44.54 -1.01 -38.50
CA SER A 242 44.31 -0.81 -37.07
C SER A 242 45.26 -1.63 -36.21
N LYS A 243 45.45 -1.17 -34.97
CA LYS A 243 46.22 -1.89 -33.95
C LYS A 243 45.28 -2.76 -33.13
N VAL A 244 45.52 -4.07 -33.12
CA VAL A 244 44.74 -5.04 -32.33
C VAL A 244 45.70 -5.74 -31.36
N GLY A 245 45.63 -5.38 -30.08
CA GLY A 245 46.64 -5.77 -29.10
C GLY A 245 48.07 -5.38 -29.51
N ASN A 246 48.94 -6.37 -29.72
CA ASN A 246 50.35 -6.17 -30.11
C ASN A 246 50.63 -6.34 -31.61
N VAL A 247 49.60 -6.56 -32.43
CA VAL A 247 49.74 -6.82 -33.88
C VAL A 247 49.07 -5.68 -34.65
N LEU A 248 49.64 -5.31 -35.80
CA LEU A 248 48.97 -4.44 -36.75
C LEU A 248 48.15 -5.29 -37.71
N ARG A 249 46.88 -4.95 -37.87
CA ARG A 249 45.96 -5.64 -38.77
C ARG A 249 45.59 -4.70 -39.90
N MET A 250 45.90 -5.11 -41.13
CA MET A 250 45.46 -4.42 -42.34
C MET A 250 44.24 -5.13 -42.89
N TYR A 251 43.11 -4.45 -42.91
CA TYR A 251 41.94 -4.88 -43.67
C TYR A 251 42.12 -4.48 -45.13
N VAL A 252 41.70 -5.35 -46.05
CA VAL A 252 41.75 -5.11 -47.50
C VAL A 252 40.55 -5.74 -48.20
N LYS A 253 40.26 -5.22 -49.38
CA LYS A 253 39.22 -5.73 -50.26
C LYS A 253 39.84 -6.64 -51.32
N GLY A 254 39.25 -7.81 -51.50
CA GLY A 254 39.65 -8.79 -52.50
C GLY A 254 38.46 -9.50 -53.14
N PHE A 255 38.69 -10.18 -54.27
CA PHE A 255 37.64 -10.86 -55.04
C PHE A 255 37.49 -12.36 -54.74
N ASN A 256 38.47 -13.01 -54.11
CA ASN A 256 38.44 -14.46 -53.84
C ASN A 256 38.85 -14.75 -52.39
N ALA A 257 37.93 -15.29 -51.59
CA ALA A 257 38.27 -15.96 -50.33
C ALA A 257 38.39 -17.47 -50.61
N ASN A 258 39.57 -18.04 -50.37
CA ASN A 258 39.89 -19.48 -50.40
C ASN A 258 39.65 -20.23 -51.73
N GLY A 259 40.73 -20.51 -52.46
CA GLY A 259 40.81 -21.72 -53.31
C GLY A 259 40.15 -21.66 -54.70
N GLY A 260 39.93 -20.48 -55.29
CA GLY A 260 39.62 -20.38 -56.73
C GLY A 260 38.14 -20.29 -57.11
N GLN A 261 37.22 -20.19 -56.14
CA GLN A 261 35.85 -19.78 -56.45
C GLN A 261 35.77 -18.25 -56.58
N LYS A 262 35.41 -17.79 -57.79
CA LYS A 262 35.12 -16.39 -58.09
C LYS A 262 33.78 -16.03 -57.42
N LEU A 263 33.83 -15.53 -56.20
CA LEU A 263 32.64 -15.06 -55.49
C LEU A 263 32.16 -13.76 -56.16
N VAL A 264 30.85 -13.60 -56.31
CA VAL A 264 30.26 -12.36 -56.84
C VAL A 264 30.33 -11.30 -55.73
N GLY A 265 30.95 -10.15 -56.05
CA GLY A 265 31.05 -8.99 -55.15
C GLY A 265 32.44 -8.79 -54.52
N HIS A 266 32.61 -7.64 -53.88
CA HIS A 266 33.80 -7.29 -53.10
C HIS A 266 33.73 -7.98 -51.73
N LYS A 267 34.82 -8.58 -51.25
CA LYS A 267 34.90 -9.22 -49.93
C LYS A 267 36.02 -8.61 -49.10
N THR A 268 35.80 -8.51 -47.79
CA THR A 268 36.82 -8.05 -46.85
C THR A 268 37.67 -9.21 -46.34
N GLN A 269 38.98 -9.05 -46.42
CA GLN A 269 39.99 -9.93 -45.84
C GLN A 269 40.89 -9.11 -44.91
N TYR A 270 41.75 -9.76 -44.14
CA TYR A 270 42.77 -9.06 -43.36
C TYR A 270 44.14 -9.73 -43.42
N ALA A 271 45.17 -8.92 -43.30
CA ALA A 271 46.56 -9.31 -43.15
C ALA A 271 47.09 -8.81 -41.81
N GLU A 272 48.12 -9.46 -41.29
CA GLU A 272 48.73 -9.09 -40.01
C GLU A 272 50.21 -8.79 -40.17
N SER A 273 50.70 -7.86 -39.37
CA SER A 273 52.10 -7.45 -39.29
C SER A 273 52.55 -7.42 -37.83
N THR A 274 53.68 -8.06 -37.58
CA THR A 274 54.40 -8.04 -36.30
C THR A 274 55.68 -7.19 -36.36
N ASP A 275 56.00 -6.63 -37.53
CA ASP A 275 57.24 -5.88 -37.81
C ASP A 275 57.01 -4.37 -37.95
N GLY A 276 55.96 -3.84 -37.31
CA GLY A 276 55.61 -2.42 -37.35
C GLY A 276 55.04 -1.96 -38.69
N GLY A 277 54.42 -2.87 -39.45
CA GLY A 277 53.74 -2.57 -40.71
C GLY A 277 54.70 -2.48 -41.89
N ASN A 278 55.90 -3.07 -41.78
CA ASN A 278 56.84 -3.16 -42.89
C ASN A 278 56.46 -4.30 -43.85
N THR A 279 55.91 -5.38 -43.30
CA THR A 279 55.41 -6.55 -44.04
C THR A 279 54.12 -7.04 -43.42
N PHE A 280 53.09 -7.22 -44.24
CA PHE A 280 51.81 -7.81 -43.87
C PHE A 280 51.65 -9.19 -44.51
N GLN A 281 51.16 -10.16 -43.73
CA GLN A 281 50.88 -11.53 -44.18
C GLN A 281 49.37 -11.77 -44.21
N MET A 282 48.83 -12.16 -45.35
CA MET A 282 47.40 -12.44 -45.51
C MET A 282 46.94 -13.57 -44.58
N GLN A 283 45.87 -13.31 -43.84
CA GLN A 283 45.16 -14.31 -43.03
C GLN A 283 43.90 -14.79 -43.78
N GLN A 284 43.63 -16.10 -43.78
CA GLN A 284 42.67 -16.75 -44.69
C GLN A 284 41.19 -16.70 -44.25
N GLN A 285 40.75 -15.64 -43.59
CA GLN A 285 39.40 -15.57 -43.03
C GLN A 285 38.60 -14.42 -43.65
N LEU A 286 37.49 -14.76 -44.31
CA LEU A 286 36.47 -13.80 -44.73
C LEU A 286 35.96 -13.07 -43.49
N VAL A 287 36.08 -11.74 -43.49
CA VAL A 287 35.66 -10.90 -42.36
C VAL A 287 34.19 -10.54 -42.48
N LEU A 288 33.80 -9.97 -43.63
CA LEU A 288 32.44 -9.54 -43.95
C LEU A 288 32.18 -9.55 -45.47
N ASP A 289 30.91 -9.75 -45.84
CA ASP A 289 30.40 -9.58 -47.21
C ASP A 289 29.96 -8.12 -47.42
N SER A 290 30.93 -7.23 -47.66
CA SER A 290 30.76 -5.76 -47.76
C SER A 290 31.53 -5.16 -48.94
N ALA A 291 31.06 -4.02 -49.47
CA ALA A 291 31.63 -3.40 -50.66
C ALA A 291 32.88 -2.53 -50.43
N SER A 292 33.06 -2.06 -49.20
CA SER A 292 34.27 -1.38 -48.74
C SER A 292 34.97 -2.14 -47.62
N VAL A 293 36.22 -1.75 -47.40
CA VAL A 293 37.09 -2.27 -46.35
C VAL A 293 36.78 -1.57 -45.04
N PRO A 294 36.77 -2.30 -43.92
CA PRO A 294 36.41 -1.72 -42.67
C PRO A 294 37.57 -1.21 -41.83
N GLU A 295 37.31 -0.17 -41.04
CA GLU A 295 38.20 0.32 -39.99
C GLU A 295 37.83 -0.28 -38.63
N GLY A 296 38.83 -0.82 -37.91
CA GLY A 296 38.64 -1.57 -36.67
C GLY A 296 39.11 -0.82 -35.42
N VAL A 297 38.21 -0.47 -34.51
CA VAL A 297 38.56 0.31 -33.29
C VAL A 297 38.17 -0.40 -31.99
N GLU A 298 39.06 -0.37 -30.99
CA GLU A 298 38.78 -0.88 -29.64
C GLU A 298 38.07 0.18 -28.77
N MET A 299 36.88 -0.15 -28.28
CA MET A 299 36.05 0.66 -27.39
C MET A 299 35.95 0.06 -25.99
N ASN A 300 35.77 0.91 -24.97
CA ASN A 300 35.54 0.45 -23.60
C ASN A 300 34.07 0.18 -23.36
N VAL A 301 33.78 -0.94 -22.72
CA VAL A 301 32.41 -1.32 -22.32
C VAL A 301 32.16 -0.92 -20.88
N ALA A 302 31.01 -0.29 -20.63
CA ALA A 302 30.59 0.12 -19.30
C ALA A 302 29.11 -0.18 -19.08
N LEU A 303 28.79 -0.57 -17.84
CA LEU A 303 27.43 -0.64 -17.31
C LEU A 303 27.25 0.51 -16.32
N THR A 304 26.23 1.32 -16.53
CA THR A 304 25.92 2.45 -15.65
C THR A 304 24.47 2.37 -15.20
N MET A 305 24.22 2.43 -13.90
CA MET A 305 22.86 2.49 -13.36
C MET A 305 22.26 3.88 -13.63
N GLU A 306 21.12 3.91 -14.31
CA GLU A 306 20.36 5.15 -14.50
C GLU A 306 19.31 5.32 -13.40
N SER A 307 18.57 4.26 -13.07
CA SER A 307 17.59 4.27 -12.00
C SER A 307 17.30 2.88 -11.46
N LEU A 308 17.16 2.78 -10.13
CA LEU A 308 16.73 1.58 -9.44
C LEU A 308 15.53 1.91 -8.56
N SER A 309 14.53 1.04 -8.54
CA SER A 309 13.36 1.18 -7.68
C SER A 309 13.75 1.28 -6.20
N LYS A 310 12.95 2.00 -5.42
CA LYS A 310 13.05 2.08 -3.96
C LYS A 310 11.75 1.54 -3.38
N HIS A 311 11.84 0.62 -2.43
CA HIS A 311 10.72 0.10 -1.66
C HIS A 311 11.20 -0.15 -0.24
N ASP A 312 10.32 0.09 0.73
CA ASP A 312 10.58 -0.14 2.17
C ASP A 312 9.52 -1.05 2.79
N THR A 313 8.22 -0.80 2.55
CA THR A 313 7.11 -1.57 3.13
C THR A 313 5.89 -1.71 2.20
N SER A 314 5.25 -2.88 2.18
CA SER A 314 3.97 -3.15 1.48
C SER A 314 3.01 -4.00 2.31
N CYS A 315 1.71 -3.98 2.02
CA CYS A 315 0.71 -4.80 2.69
C CYS A 315 0.53 -6.16 2.00
N ILE A 316 0.18 -7.21 2.76
CA ILE A 316 -0.15 -8.53 2.19
C ILE A 316 -1.23 -8.39 1.10
N GLY A 317 -1.00 -9.03 -0.04
CA GLY A 317 -1.92 -9.05 -1.17
C GLY A 317 -1.75 -7.91 -2.18
N GLU A 318 -0.90 -6.92 -1.88
CA GLU A 318 -0.55 -5.88 -2.86
C GLU A 318 0.40 -6.40 -3.95
N GLU A 319 0.51 -5.63 -5.03
CA GLU A 319 1.50 -5.82 -6.09
C GLU A 319 2.75 -4.98 -5.78
N VAL A 320 3.93 -5.57 -5.96
CA VAL A 320 5.22 -4.87 -5.89
C VAL A 320 5.96 -5.05 -7.21
N VAL A 321 6.39 -3.93 -7.80
CA VAL A 321 7.21 -3.91 -9.03
C VAL A 321 8.59 -3.38 -8.71
N PHE A 322 9.61 -4.19 -8.98
CA PHE A 322 11.00 -3.77 -9.03
C PHE A 322 11.39 -3.47 -10.47
N ASP A 323 11.95 -2.29 -10.69
CA ASP A 323 12.39 -1.80 -12.00
C ASP A 323 13.85 -1.33 -11.91
N ALA A 324 14.68 -1.82 -12.83
CA ALA A 324 16.08 -1.46 -12.96
C ALA A 324 16.38 -0.98 -14.38
N LYS A 325 16.78 0.28 -14.50
CA LYS A 325 17.19 0.89 -15.76
C LYS A 325 18.70 1.04 -15.77
N VAL A 326 19.36 0.21 -16.58
CA VAL A 326 20.83 0.19 -16.73
C VAL A 326 21.19 0.53 -18.17
N ALA A 327 22.10 1.47 -18.35
CA ALA A 327 22.69 1.79 -19.64
C ALA A 327 23.94 0.92 -19.88
N GLY A 328 23.98 0.27 -21.04
CA GLY A 328 25.19 -0.35 -21.57
C GLY A 328 25.80 0.54 -22.65
N LYS A 329 27.09 0.86 -22.52
CA LYS A 329 27.84 1.53 -23.59
C LYS A 329 28.90 0.58 -24.14
N PRO A 330 29.02 0.42 -25.47
CA PRO A 330 28.13 0.97 -26.51
C PRO A 330 26.74 0.31 -26.54
N GLU A 331 25.73 1.04 -27.04
CA GLU A 331 24.30 0.66 -26.93
C GLU A 331 23.89 -0.56 -27.77
N MET A 332 24.69 -0.97 -28.77
CA MET A 332 24.40 -2.17 -29.57
C MET A 332 24.49 -3.48 -28.78
N LEU A 333 25.04 -3.46 -27.56
CA LEU A 333 25.26 -4.66 -26.75
C LEU A 333 23.98 -5.06 -25.98
N PRO A 334 23.45 -6.29 -26.18
CA PRO A 334 22.28 -6.75 -25.44
C PRO A 334 22.64 -6.97 -23.97
N LEU A 335 21.82 -6.42 -23.07
CA LEU A 335 21.93 -6.61 -21.63
C LEU A 335 21.12 -7.84 -21.18
N THR A 336 21.69 -8.65 -20.29
CA THR A 336 20.98 -9.73 -19.59
C THR A 336 20.81 -9.38 -18.12
N TYR A 337 19.63 -9.69 -17.55
CA TYR A 337 19.27 -9.40 -16.17
C TYR A 337 19.08 -10.70 -15.39
N GLN A 338 19.33 -10.66 -14.08
CA GLN A 338 18.99 -11.72 -13.15
C GLN A 338 18.73 -11.11 -11.76
N TRP A 339 17.48 -11.15 -11.31
CA TRP A 339 17.13 -10.72 -9.95
C TRP A 339 17.52 -11.78 -8.91
N THR A 340 17.84 -11.30 -7.72
CA THR A 340 18.23 -12.10 -6.56
C THR A 340 17.47 -11.61 -5.33
N ARG A 341 17.13 -12.53 -4.43
CA ARG A 341 16.59 -12.24 -3.09
C ARG A 341 17.53 -12.81 -2.05
N ASN A 342 18.03 -11.96 -1.16
CA ASN A 342 19.01 -12.31 -0.13
C ASN A 342 20.25 -13.01 -0.72
N GLY A 343 20.71 -12.55 -1.89
CA GLY A 343 21.86 -13.13 -2.62
C GLY A 343 21.56 -14.40 -3.41
N ILE A 344 20.35 -14.97 -3.33
CA ILE A 344 19.97 -16.18 -4.07
C ILE A 344 19.20 -15.77 -5.33
N GLN A 345 19.53 -16.37 -6.47
CA GLN A 345 18.84 -16.10 -7.74
C GLN A 345 17.36 -16.46 -7.66
N ILE A 346 16.51 -15.55 -8.13
CA ILE A 346 15.08 -15.80 -8.29
C ILE A 346 14.88 -16.46 -9.66
N PRO A 347 14.34 -17.70 -9.73
CA PRO A 347 14.14 -18.38 -11.00
C PRO A 347 13.29 -17.55 -11.96
N ASN A 348 13.71 -17.48 -13.23
CA ASN A 348 13.02 -16.80 -14.32
C ASN A 348 12.86 -15.27 -14.18
N ALA A 349 13.42 -14.63 -13.15
CA ALA A 349 13.40 -13.18 -13.00
C ALA A 349 14.55 -12.55 -13.80
N ASN A 350 14.46 -12.63 -15.13
CA ASN A 350 15.53 -12.31 -16.08
C ASN A 350 15.27 -11.04 -16.93
N ALA A 351 14.29 -10.25 -16.53
CA ALA A 351 13.94 -8.98 -17.17
C ALA A 351 14.38 -7.78 -16.30
N ALA A 352 14.46 -6.60 -16.93
CA ALA A 352 14.71 -5.34 -16.23
C ALA A 352 13.65 -5.04 -15.15
N LYS A 353 12.42 -5.54 -15.34
CA LYS A 353 11.34 -5.47 -14.37
C LYS A 353 11.06 -6.83 -13.76
N TYR A 354 10.84 -6.88 -12.45
CA TYR A 354 10.39 -8.05 -11.72
C TYR A 354 9.19 -7.68 -10.86
N THR A 355 8.06 -8.34 -11.13
CA THR A 355 6.78 -8.09 -10.45
C THR A 355 6.43 -9.27 -9.55
N ILE A 356 6.03 -8.96 -8.32
CA ILE A 356 5.43 -9.90 -7.38
C ILE A 356 3.96 -9.50 -7.22
N ASN A 357 3.07 -10.40 -7.65
CA ASN A 357 1.64 -10.22 -7.46
C ASN A 357 1.21 -10.85 -6.14
N ASN A 358 0.22 -10.24 -5.46
CA ASN A 358 -0.40 -10.79 -4.26
C ASN A 358 0.63 -11.19 -3.18
N ILE A 359 1.40 -10.20 -2.73
CA ILE A 359 2.59 -10.44 -1.92
C ILE A 359 2.29 -11.10 -0.56
N SER A 360 3.18 -11.98 -0.09
CA SER A 360 3.04 -12.75 1.16
C SER A 360 4.24 -12.52 2.09
N MET A 361 4.12 -12.84 3.39
CA MET A 361 5.23 -12.64 4.35
C MET A 361 6.57 -13.27 3.93
N SER A 362 6.54 -14.38 3.18
CA SER A 362 7.75 -15.05 2.66
C SER A 362 8.48 -14.27 1.56
N ASP A 363 7.88 -13.20 1.05
CA ASP A 363 8.47 -12.34 0.03
C ASP A 363 9.30 -11.19 0.61
N SER A 364 9.35 -11.06 1.93
CA SER A 364 10.23 -10.08 2.57
C SER A 364 11.71 -10.42 2.32
N GLY A 365 12.55 -9.39 2.14
CA GLY A 365 13.98 -9.57 1.94
C GLY A 365 14.68 -8.44 1.18
N ALA A 366 15.99 -8.63 0.97
CA ALA A 366 16.84 -7.74 0.21
C ALA A 366 16.91 -8.19 -1.27
N TYR A 367 16.36 -7.39 -2.17
CA TYR A 367 16.34 -7.67 -3.60
C TYR A 367 17.48 -6.95 -4.32
N SER A 368 18.21 -7.63 -5.20
CA SER A 368 19.27 -7.02 -6.04
C SER A 368 19.19 -7.58 -7.44
N VAL A 369 19.67 -6.83 -8.43
CA VAL A 369 19.72 -7.26 -9.83
C VAL A 369 21.16 -7.36 -10.31
N ILE A 370 21.51 -8.48 -10.92
CA ILE A 370 22.76 -8.68 -11.64
C ILE A 370 22.49 -8.36 -13.11
N VAL A 371 23.27 -7.46 -13.69
CA VAL A 371 23.21 -7.10 -15.10
C VAL A 371 24.53 -7.43 -15.77
N SER A 372 24.47 -8.11 -16.91
CA SER A 372 25.67 -8.61 -17.60
C SER A 372 25.62 -8.44 -19.11
N VAL A 373 26.81 -8.49 -19.72
CA VAL A 373 27.06 -8.47 -21.17
C VAL A 373 28.08 -9.55 -21.49
N GLY A 374 27.67 -10.60 -22.21
CA GLY A 374 28.51 -11.77 -22.51
C GLY A 374 29.11 -11.84 -23.92
N GLN A 375 28.92 -10.80 -24.75
CA GLN A 375 29.34 -10.78 -26.16
C GLN A 375 30.58 -9.90 -26.37
N LEU A 376 31.55 -9.97 -25.45
CA LEU A 376 32.76 -9.15 -25.49
C LEU A 376 33.98 -9.99 -25.87
N SER A 377 34.94 -9.42 -26.58
CA SER A 377 36.19 -10.11 -26.94
C SER A 377 36.97 -10.60 -25.72
N SER A 378 36.81 -9.96 -24.56
CA SER A 378 37.44 -10.32 -23.28
C SER A 378 36.56 -11.18 -22.35
N GLY A 379 35.38 -11.62 -22.79
CA GLY A 379 34.49 -12.47 -22.00
C GLY A 379 33.16 -11.80 -21.60
N THR A 380 32.82 -11.87 -20.31
CA THR A 380 31.55 -11.34 -19.77
C THR A 380 31.80 -10.24 -18.75
N LEU A 381 31.19 -9.08 -18.93
CA LEU A 381 31.12 -8.01 -17.94
C LEU A 381 29.83 -8.17 -17.11
N SER A 382 29.91 -8.04 -15.79
CA SER A 382 28.73 -8.14 -14.91
C SER A 382 28.83 -7.15 -13.75
N ALA A 383 27.69 -6.56 -13.37
CA ALA A 383 27.56 -5.66 -12.23
C ALA A 383 26.30 -6.02 -11.42
N THR A 384 26.38 -5.89 -10.09
CA THR A 384 25.24 -6.10 -9.18
C THR A 384 24.77 -4.76 -8.63
N TYR A 385 23.46 -4.54 -8.63
CA TYR A 385 22.86 -3.31 -8.13
C TYR A 385 21.77 -3.59 -7.10
N GLY A 386 21.76 -2.82 -6.01
CA GLY A 386 20.91 -3.02 -4.84
C GLY A 386 21.72 -2.98 -3.53
N PRO A 387 21.15 -3.43 -2.40
CA PRO A 387 19.82 -4.03 -2.27
C PRO A 387 18.66 -3.03 -2.18
N ILE A 388 17.47 -3.48 -2.57
CA ILE A 388 16.15 -2.88 -2.29
C ILE A 388 15.52 -3.69 -1.16
N GLY A 389 15.22 -3.06 -0.02
CA GLY A 389 14.72 -3.77 1.17
C GLY A 389 13.19 -3.83 1.22
N LEU A 390 12.59 -5.00 1.05
CA LEU A 390 11.14 -5.16 1.11
C LEU A 390 10.71 -5.75 2.46
N SER A 391 9.91 -4.98 3.22
CA SER A 391 9.21 -5.46 4.42
C SER A 391 7.70 -5.55 4.18
N ILE A 392 7.03 -6.53 4.81
CA ILE A 392 5.63 -6.85 4.53
C ILE A 392 4.82 -6.76 5.81
N LYS A 393 3.69 -6.07 5.74
CA LYS A 393 2.78 -5.83 6.87
C LYS A 393 1.50 -6.67 6.73
N PRO A 394 0.99 -7.29 7.82
CA PRO A 394 -0.25 -8.06 7.80
C PRO A 394 -1.48 -7.17 7.61
N GLN A 395 -2.53 -7.72 6.98
CA GLN A 395 -3.83 -7.05 6.85
C GLN A 395 -4.51 -6.87 8.22
N THR A 396 -5.24 -5.77 8.38
CA THR A 396 -6.08 -5.49 9.55
C THR A 396 -7.33 -6.36 9.47
N MET A 397 -7.54 -7.22 10.46
CA MET A 397 -8.65 -8.17 10.46
C MET A 397 -9.12 -8.49 11.87
N ILE A 398 -10.43 -8.56 12.09
CA ILE A 398 -11.03 -8.98 13.35
C ILE A 398 -10.82 -10.48 13.55
N VAL A 399 -10.35 -10.86 14.73
CA VAL A 399 -10.13 -12.26 15.15
C VAL A 399 -11.07 -12.70 16.26
N ASN A 400 -11.63 -11.75 17.02
CA ASN A 400 -12.70 -12.01 17.98
C ASN A 400 -13.71 -10.86 17.92
N ASP A 401 -14.93 -11.19 17.51
CA ASP A 401 -16.01 -10.23 17.27
C ASP A 401 -16.89 -10.06 18.52
N ILE A 402 -17.74 -9.03 18.53
CA ILE A 402 -18.68 -8.77 19.62
C ILE A 402 -19.94 -9.65 19.50
N GLN A 403 -20.69 -9.81 20.60
CA GLN A 403 -22.01 -10.45 20.58
C GLN A 403 -23.02 -9.61 19.79
N GLN A 404 -24.08 -10.22 19.27
CA GLN A 404 -25.09 -9.51 18.46
C GLN A 404 -26.20 -8.86 19.28
N GLU A 405 -26.41 -9.28 20.53
CA GLU A 405 -27.46 -8.73 21.40
C GLU A 405 -27.01 -8.74 22.87
N VAL A 406 -27.47 -7.76 23.65
CA VAL A 406 -27.32 -7.73 25.11
C VAL A 406 -28.54 -7.07 25.76
N SER A 407 -28.99 -7.61 26.89
CA SER A 407 -30.04 -7.02 27.72
C SER A 407 -29.45 -6.45 29.00
N LEU A 408 -29.82 -5.21 29.35
CA LEU A 408 -29.34 -4.50 30.53
C LEU A 408 -30.51 -3.92 31.33
N CYS A 409 -30.36 -3.87 32.66
CA CYS A 409 -31.17 -3.00 33.50
C CYS A 409 -30.81 -1.52 33.25
N HIS A 410 -31.76 -0.62 33.55
CA HIS A 410 -31.64 0.83 33.32
C HIS A 410 -30.39 1.49 33.91
N ASP A 411 -29.73 0.89 34.90
CA ASP A 411 -28.52 1.39 35.56
C ASP A 411 -27.32 0.43 35.48
N GLN A 412 -27.48 -0.72 34.81
CA GLN A 412 -26.47 -1.77 34.76
C GLN A 412 -25.31 -1.38 33.84
N MET A 413 -24.08 -1.66 34.29
CA MET A 413 -22.87 -1.54 33.47
C MET A 413 -22.44 -2.88 32.89
N LYS A 414 -21.90 -2.87 31.66
CA LYS A 414 -21.35 -4.03 30.97
C LYS A 414 -20.11 -3.65 30.17
N VAL A 415 -19.11 -4.52 30.15
CA VAL A 415 -17.93 -4.40 29.28
C VAL A 415 -18.17 -5.17 27.99
N VAL A 416 -17.93 -4.54 26.86
CA VAL A 416 -17.95 -5.14 25.52
C VAL A 416 -16.55 -4.99 24.92
N SER A 417 -16.00 -6.06 24.34
CA SER A 417 -14.65 -6.07 23.79
C SER A 417 -14.58 -6.82 22.47
N CYS A 418 -13.68 -6.40 21.58
CA CYS A 418 -13.30 -7.12 20.37
C CYS A 418 -11.77 -7.26 20.29
N MET A 419 -11.28 -8.14 19.42
CA MET A 419 -9.85 -8.27 19.13
C MET A 419 -9.61 -8.33 17.62
N ALA A 420 -8.52 -7.72 17.18
CA ALA A 420 -8.09 -7.70 15.79
C ALA A 420 -6.59 -7.97 15.70
N GLN A 421 -6.16 -8.53 14.57
CA GLN A 421 -4.76 -8.62 14.15
C GLN A 421 -4.44 -7.49 13.17
N GLY A 422 -3.16 -7.10 13.09
CA GLY A 422 -2.67 -6.01 12.26
C GLY A 422 -1.61 -5.19 12.99
N MET A 423 -1.13 -4.11 12.36
CA MET A 423 -0.17 -3.18 12.95
C MET A 423 -0.80 -1.81 13.17
N GLN A 424 -0.37 -1.11 14.23
CA GLN A 424 -0.85 0.22 14.63
C GLN A 424 -2.39 0.35 14.67
N LEU A 425 -3.03 -0.61 15.34
CA LEU A 425 -4.48 -0.68 15.42
C LEU A 425 -5.06 0.49 16.23
N ASN A 426 -6.06 1.15 15.65
CA ASN A 426 -6.87 2.18 16.28
C ASN A 426 -8.33 1.74 16.27
N TYR A 427 -9.01 1.92 17.40
CA TYR A 427 -10.40 1.52 17.60
C TYR A 427 -11.29 2.75 17.67
N GLN A 428 -12.49 2.68 17.11
CA GLN A 428 -13.51 3.71 17.24
C GLN A 428 -14.88 3.04 17.42
N TRP A 429 -15.45 3.18 18.61
CA TRP A 429 -16.80 2.72 18.89
C TRP A 429 -17.84 3.67 18.32
N MET A 430 -18.91 3.10 17.78
CA MET A 430 -20.01 3.78 17.13
C MET A 430 -21.32 3.40 17.82
N LYS A 431 -22.23 4.38 18.00
CA LYS A 431 -23.60 4.20 18.49
C LYS A 431 -24.57 4.74 17.44
N SER A 432 -25.43 3.87 16.91
CA SER A 432 -26.48 4.25 15.95
C SER A 432 -25.95 5.14 14.79
N GLY A 433 -24.72 4.85 14.33
CA GLY A 433 -24.02 5.58 13.26
C GLY A 433 -23.11 6.73 13.70
N ASN A 434 -23.15 7.16 14.96
CA ASN A 434 -22.32 8.26 15.48
C ASN A 434 -21.14 7.75 16.30
N ALA A 435 -19.98 8.41 16.19
CA ALA A 435 -18.80 8.05 16.98
C ALA A 435 -19.01 8.37 18.47
N ILE A 436 -18.68 7.40 19.33
CA ILE A 436 -18.62 7.61 20.78
C ILE A 436 -17.26 8.21 21.10
N ILE A 437 -17.25 9.48 21.51
CA ILE A 437 -16.02 10.25 21.72
C ILE A 437 -15.21 9.67 22.90
N GLY A 438 -13.88 9.57 22.72
CA GLY A 438 -12.94 9.12 23.75
C GLY A 438 -12.83 7.59 23.91
N GLN A 439 -13.64 6.82 23.18
CA GLN A 439 -13.62 5.36 23.23
C GLN A 439 -12.73 4.79 22.12
N GLN A 440 -11.42 4.73 22.39
CA GLN A 440 -10.39 4.35 21.41
C GLN A 440 -9.65 3.03 21.74
N LYS A 441 -10.18 2.28 22.71
CA LYS A 441 -9.64 0.98 23.09
C LYS A 441 -10.42 -0.15 22.42
N ASN A 442 -9.86 -1.34 22.46
CA ASN A 442 -10.50 -2.58 22.03
C ASN A 442 -11.65 -3.04 22.95
N GLU A 443 -11.94 -2.26 23.99
CA GLU A 443 -13.04 -2.44 24.93
C GLU A 443 -13.79 -1.12 25.14
N ILE A 444 -15.08 -1.23 25.45
CA ILE A 444 -15.95 -0.14 25.88
C ILE A 444 -16.77 -0.60 27.08
N VAL A 445 -16.96 0.31 28.05
CA VAL A 445 -17.92 0.12 29.15
C VAL A 445 -19.20 0.85 28.78
N ILE A 446 -20.30 0.11 28.67
CA ILE A 446 -21.63 0.67 28.42
C ILE A 446 -22.45 0.66 29.71
N ASN A 447 -23.25 1.72 29.92
CA ASN A 447 -24.17 1.84 31.04
C ASN A 447 -25.60 1.94 30.49
N GLY A 448 -26.53 1.14 31.00
CA GLY A 448 -27.92 1.10 30.52
C GLY A 448 -28.59 2.46 30.41
N LYS A 449 -28.25 3.42 31.28
CA LYS A 449 -28.85 4.76 31.31
C LYS A 449 -28.50 5.63 30.09
N ASP A 450 -27.41 5.30 29.39
CA ASP A 450 -26.92 6.07 28.25
C ASP A 450 -27.51 5.57 26.91
N PHE A 451 -28.42 4.59 26.96
CA PHE A 451 -29.02 3.92 25.81
C PHE A 451 -30.54 3.90 25.90
N ILE A 452 -31.18 3.81 24.73
CA ILE A 452 -32.61 3.51 24.60
C ILE A 452 -32.79 2.11 24.01
N ASP A 453 -33.94 1.49 24.29
CA ASP A 453 -34.24 0.15 23.78
C ASP A 453 -34.17 0.12 22.24
N GLY A 454 -33.36 -0.81 21.71
CA GLY A 454 -33.12 -0.97 20.28
C GLY A 454 -31.92 -0.20 19.72
N ASP A 455 -31.20 0.60 20.52
CA ASP A 455 -29.94 1.19 20.10
C ASP A 455 -28.92 0.12 19.67
N GLU A 456 -28.03 0.46 18.74
CA GLU A 456 -26.97 -0.45 18.26
C GLU A 456 -25.58 0.12 18.50
N ILE A 457 -24.63 -0.75 18.85
CA ILE A 457 -23.21 -0.42 18.91
C ILE A 457 -22.36 -1.32 18.02
N TYR A 458 -21.26 -0.78 17.49
CA TYR A 458 -20.23 -1.53 16.75
C TYR A 458 -18.89 -0.79 16.83
N CYS A 459 -17.79 -1.47 16.53
CA CYS A 459 -16.45 -0.89 16.52
C CYS A 459 -15.86 -0.94 15.10
N VAL A 460 -15.32 0.19 14.64
CA VAL A 460 -14.49 0.27 13.43
C VAL A 460 -13.04 0.22 13.85
N ILE A 461 -12.25 -0.65 13.22
CA ILE A 461 -10.85 -0.91 13.57
C ILE A 461 -10.00 -0.62 12.34
N LYS A 462 -9.05 0.31 12.47
CA LYS A 462 -8.16 0.71 11.38
C LYS A 462 -6.71 0.43 11.78
N GLY A 463 -5.95 -0.21 10.90
CA GLY A 463 -4.51 -0.39 11.05
C GLY A 463 -3.74 0.16 9.86
N ASP A 464 -2.44 -0.12 9.81
CA ASP A 464 -1.56 0.28 8.70
C ASP A 464 -2.05 -0.26 7.35
N CYS A 465 -2.58 -1.47 7.35
CA CYS A 465 -3.05 -2.19 6.16
C CYS A 465 -4.54 -2.45 6.27
N GLY A 466 -5.35 -1.49 5.83
CA GLY A 466 -6.81 -1.63 5.75
C GLY A 466 -7.54 -1.35 7.06
N ALA A 467 -8.84 -1.68 7.05
CA ALA A 467 -9.74 -1.53 8.18
C ALA A 467 -10.78 -2.65 8.15
N ASP A 468 -11.29 -2.99 9.33
CA ASP A 468 -12.35 -3.97 9.50
C ASP A 468 -13.39 -3.45 10.51
N THR A 469 -14.61 -3.96 10.46
CA THR A 469 -15.73 -3.47 11.29
C THR A 469 -16.45 -4.65 11.94
N THR A 470 -16.66 -4.56 13.26
CA THR A 470 -17.39 -5.59 14.00
C THR A 470 -18.82 -5.72 13.50
N LYS A 471 -19.48 -6.81 13.87
CA LYS A 471 -20.95 -6.86 13.79
C LYS A 471 -21.58 -5.78 14.67
N ARG A 472 -22.87 -5.52 14.43
CA ARG A 472 -23.69 -4.61 15.23
C ARG A 472 -24.31 -5.39 16.38
N MET A 473 -24.14 -4.87 17.59
CA MET A 473 -24.78 -5.38 18.81
C MET A 473 -26.01 -4.53 19.11
N LYS A 474 -27.19 -5.16 19.15
CA LYS A 474 -28.43 -4.53 19.59
C LYS A 474 -28.52 -4.51 21.13
N ILE A 475 -28.87 -3.36 21.69
CA ILE A 475 -29.03 -3.15 23.12
C ILE A 475 -30.52 -3.18 23.47
N SER A 476 -30.92 -4.06 24.38
CA SER A 476 -32.27 -4.11 24.96
C SER A 476 -32.24 -3.56 26.39
N ILE A 477 -33.06 -2.56 26.69
CA ILE A 477 -33.07 -1.90 28.01
C ILE A 477 -34.36 -2.22 28.75
N THR A 478 -34.24 -2.82 29.93
CA THR A 478 -35.37 -2.94 30.86
C THR A 478 -35.54 -1.61 31.60
N PRO A 479 -36.65 -0.87 31.38
CA PRO A 479 -36.85 0.44 32.00
C PRO A 479 -37.08 0.33 33.51
N GLU A 480 -36.79 1.41 34.22
CA GLU A 480 -37.02 1.53 35.66
C GLU A 480 -38.51 1.36 36.00
N LEU A 481 -38.80 0.47 36.95
CA LEU A 481 -40.14 0.31 37.53
C LEU A 481 -40.43 1.47 38.48
N ARG A 482 -41.63 2.07 38.41
CA ARG A 482 -42.07 3.14 39.31
C ARG A 482 -43.54 2.98 39.69
N ILE A 483 -43.88 3.36 40.92
CA ILE A 483 -45.27 3.58 41.34
C ILE A 483 -45.63 5.03 41.00
N THR A 484 -46.56 5.23 40.07
CA THR A 484 -46.97 6.55 39.56
C THR A 484 -48.20 7.11 40.27
N LYS A 485 -49.00 6.25 40.91
CA LYS A 485 -50.05 6.64 41.86
C LYS A 485 -50.10 5.60 42.96
N ASP A 486 -49.79 6.03 44.18
CA ASP A 486 -49.75 5.17 45.36
C ASP A 486 -51.12 5.14 46.09
N LEU A 487 -51.23 4.28 47.11
CA LEU A 487 -52.34 4.26 48.06
C LEU A 487 -52.29 5.47 49.01
N SER A 488 -53.44 5.83 49.56
CA SER A 488 -53.53 6.76 50.70
C SER A 488 -53.18 6.07 52.01
N ASP A 489 -52.82 6.84 53.04
CA ASP A 489 -52.45 6.31 54.38
C ASP A 489 -53.56 5.48 55.06
N GLY A 490 -54.83 5.72 54.71
CA GLY A 490 -55.93 4.89 55.20
C GLY A 490 -57.28 5.17 54.56
N TYR A 491 -58.20 4.24 54.80
CA TYR A 491 -59.57 4.24 54.29
C TYR A 491 -60.53 3.77 55.39
N ALA A 492 -61.49 4.64 55.76
CA ALA A 492 -62.58 4.29 56.66
C ALA A 492 -63.80 3.84 55.85
N ILE A 493 -64.16 2.55 55.94
CA ILE A 493 -65.20 1.94 55.12
C ILE A 493 -66.35 1.48 56.02
N GLN A 494 -67.59 1.78 55.64
CA GLN A 494 -68.76 1.40 56.42
C GLN A 494 -68.93 -0.13 56.44
N LEU A 495 -69.42 -0.67 57.56
CA LEU A 495 -69.74 -2.10 57.68
C LEU A 495 -70.67 -2.56 56.53
N GLY A 496 -70.28 -3.64 55.84
CA GLY A 496 -71.01 -4.20 54.72
C GLY A 496 -70.78 -3.53 53.36
N ALA A 497 -70.08 -2.39 53.29
CA ALA A 497 -69.80 -1.71 52.02
C ALA A 497 -68.66 -2.39 51.23
N ASP A 498 -68.67 -2.20 49.92
CA ASP A 498 -67.60 -2.63 49.02
C ASP A 498 -66.60 -1.48 48.80
N THR A 499 -65.32 -1.80 48.61
CA THR A 499 -64.27 -0.83 48.28
C THR A 499 -63.25 -1.42 47.29
N VAL A 500 -62.52 -0.55 46.61
CA VAL A 500 -61.47 -0.93 45.66
C VAL A 500 -60.20 -0.15 45.97
N LEU A 501 -59.11 -0.86 46.27
CA LEU A 501 -57.78 -0.27 46.31
C LEU A 501 -57.20 -0.25 44.89
N SER A 502 -56.50 0.82 44.53
CA SER A 502 -55.87 0.94 43.21
C SER A 502 -54.50 1.59 43.30
N VAL A 503 -53.51 0.98 42.66
CA VAL A 503 -52.15 1.52 42.49
C VAL A 503 -51.86 1.61 41.00
N ARG A 504 -51.25 2.72 40.57
CA ARG A 504 -50.79 2.89 39.18
C ARG A 504 -49.27 2.72 39.09
N ILE A 505 -48.79 1.95 38.12
CA ILE A 505 -47.37 1.63 37.89
C ILE A 505 -46.90 2.12 36.52
N SER A 506 -45.58 2.23 36.31
CA SER A 506 -44.99 2.78 35.08
C SER A 506 -45.02 1.84 33.89
N SER A 507 -45.00 0.52 34.10
CA SER A 507 -44.87 -0.49 33.03
C SER A 507 -45.78 -1.70 33.26
N LYS A 508 -46.22 -2.32 32.16
CA LYS A 508 -46.92 -3.62 32.15
C LYS A 508 -45.92 -4.77 32.21
N ASN A 509 -46.40 -6.02 32.30
CA ASN A 509 -45.61 -7.26 32.30
C ASN A 509 -44.62 -7.38 33.47
N CYS A 510 -44.84 -6.64 34.56
CA CYS A 510 -44.20 -6.89 35.84
C CYS A 510 -45.04 -7.88 36.65
N THR A 511 -44.49 -8.42 37.73
CA THR A 511 -45.28 -9.20 38.69
C THR A 511 -45.78 -8.33 39.82
N TYR A 512 -46.91 -8.70 40.43
CA TYR A 512 -47.46 -8.02 41.60
C TYR A 512 -48.11 -8.97 42.59
N GLN A 513 -48.17 -8.57 43.85
CA GLN A 513 -48.82 -9.30 44.92
C GLN A 513 -49.39 -8.33 45.97
N TRP A 514 -50.66 -8.50 46.33
CA TRP A 514 -51.27 -7.76 47.45
C TRP A 514 -50.90 -8.40 48.78
N LEU A 515 -50.52 -7.57 49.74
CA LEU A 515 -50.19 -7.94 51.11
C LEU A 515 -51.24 -7.40 52.08
N ARG A 516 -51.55 -8.15 53.12
CA ARG A 516 -52.31 -7.71 54.29
C ARG A 516 -51.52 -8.03 55.55
N ASN A 517 -51.20 -7.01 56.34
CA ASN A 517 -50.36 -7.12 57.54
C ASN A 517 -49.03 -7.82 57.22
N ASP A 518 -48.39 -7.43 56.12
CA ASP A 518 -47.12 -7.97 55.59
C ASP A 518 -47.16 -9.44 55.13
N ALA A 519 -48.32 -10.10 55.19
CA ALA A 519 -48.53 -11.43 54.64
C ALA A 519 -49.20 -11.37 53.25
N PRO A 520 -48.80 -12.22 52.30
CA PRO A 520 -49.49 -12.34 51.02
C PRO A 520 -50.98 -12.66 51.16
N LEU A 521 -51.82 -11.82 50.57
CA LEU A 521 -53.26 -12.06 50.45
C LEU A 521 -53.57 -13.00 49.28
N MET A 522 -52.69 -13.02 48.28
CA MET A 522 -52.83 -13.83 47.07
C MET A 522 -51.47 -14.30 46.54
N ALA A 523 -51.48 -15.26 45.61
CA ALA A 523 -50.29 -15.61 44.84
C ALA A 523 -49.89 -14.45 43.90
N GLU A 524 -48.60 -14.34 43.62
CA GLU A 524 -48.07 -13.33 42.69
C GLU A 524 -48.67 -13.50 41.28
N GLN A 525 -49.02 -12.39 40.65
CA GLN A 525 -49.69 -12.32 39.34
C GLN A 525 -48.91 -11.44 38.37
N ILE A 526 -49.14 -11.62 37.07
CA ILE A 526 -48.59 -10.72 36.03
C ILE A 526 -49.53 -9.53 35.84
N ALA A 527 -48.95 -8.33 35.87
CA ALA A 527 -49.63 -7.07 35.59
C ALA A 527 -49.87 -6.90 34.09
N ASN A 528 -51.09 -7.20 33.63
CA ASN A 528 -51.49 -6.98 32.24
C ASN A 528 -51.87 -5.50 31.95
N ASP A 529 -52.04 -4.69 33.00
CA ASP A 529 -52.33 -3.27 32.91
C ASP A 529 -51.50 -2.46 33.92
N THR A 530 -51.43 -1.15 33.70
CA THR A 530 -50.74 -0.18 34.56
C THR A 530 -51.52 0.20 35.80
N ILE A 531 -52.80 -0.18 35.90
CA ILE A 531 -53.64 0.02 37.08
C ILE A 531 -53.89 -1.34 37.70
N ILE A 532 -53.41 -1.53 38.92
CA ILE A 532 -53.57 -2.76 39.69
C ILE A 532 -54.61 -2.51 40.77
N THR A 533 -55.68 -3.31 40.78
CA THR A 533 -56.78 -3.16 41.72
C THR A 533 -56.89 -4.35 42.68
N LEU A 534 -57.43 -4.08 43.87
CA LEU A 534 -57.91 -5.10 44.81
C LEU A 534 -59.34 -4.76 45.20
N ASN A 535 -60.28 -5.61 44.80
CA ASN A 535 -61.68 -5.50 45.20
C ASN A 535 -61.87 -6.13 46.57
N ILE A 536 -62.44 -5.37 47.50
CA ILE A 536 -62.79 -5.84 48.84
C ILE A 536 -64.30 -5.66 49.00
N SER A 537 -65.03 -6.76 48.94
CA SER A 537 -66.49 -6.75 49.11
C SER A 537 -66.91 -7.02 50.55
N SER A 538 -68.08 -6.51 50.93
CA SER A 538 -68.76 -6.72 52.20
C SER A 538 -67.83 -6.52 53.40
N MET A 539 -67.37 -5.29 53.61
CA MET A 539 -66.38 -4.97 54.63
C MET A 539 -66.83 -5.40 56.04
N ASP A 540 -65.93 -6.06 56.79
CA ASP A 540 -66.13 -6.50 58.17
C ASP A 540 -64.84 -6.34 59.00
N THR A 541 -64.91 -6.56 60.32
CA THR A 541 -63.77 -6.36 61.22
C THR A 541 -62.59 -7.30 60.93
N SER A 542 -62.82 -8.48 60.35
CA SER A 542 -61.77 -9.43 59.95
C SER A 542 -60.99 -8.99 58.70
N LYS A 543 -61.55 -8.05 57.93
CA LYS A 543 -60.93 -7.44 56.75
C LYS A 543 -60.19 -6.14 57.08
N SER A 544 -60.21 -5.67 58.32
CA SER A 544 -59.38 -4.53 58.74
C SER A 544 -57.90 -4.91 58.79
N GLY A 545 -57.02 -3.96 58.48
CA GLY A 545 -55.57 -4.18 58.49
C GLY A 545 -54.79 -3.23 57.59
N ARG A 546 -53.47 -3.47 57.50
CA ARG A 546 -52.56 -2.71 56.62
C ARG A 546 -52.43 -3.42 55.28
N TYR A 547 -52.85 -2.76 54.22
CA TYR A 547 -52.78 -3.26 52.85
C TYR A 547 -51.64 -2.59 52.08
N ALA A 548 -50.90 -3.37 51.29
CA ALA A 548 -49.86 -2.84 50.40
C ALA A 548 -49.77 -3.70 49.13
N LEU A 549 -49.27 -3.09 48.05
CA LEU A 549 -48.94 -3.77 46.81
C LEU A 549 -47.43 -3.91 46.70
N LEU A 550 -46.96 -5.13 46.46
CA LEU A 550 -45.56 -5.43 46.12
C LEU A 550 -45.48 -5.69 44.62
N ILE A 551 -44.58 -5.00 43.91
CA ILE A 551 -44.39 -5.12 42.45
C ILE A 551 -42.92 -5.40 42.11
N ARG A 552 -42.68 -6.22 41.08
CA ARG A 552 -41.32 -6.60 40.66
C ARG A 552 -41.17 -6.70 39.14
N ASN A 553 -40.04 -6.29 38.61
CA ASN A 553 -39.59 -6.67 37.27
C ASN A 553 -38.21 -7.38 37.38
N GLN A 554 -37.54 -7.61 36.26
CA GLN A 554 -36.21 -8.26 36.25
C GLN A 554 -35.11 -7.46 37.00
N CYS A 555 -35.31 -6.16 37.21
CA CYS A 555 -34.31 -5.22 37.73
C CYS A 555 -34.66 -4.65 39.10
N ASP A 556 -35.94 -4.44 39.37
CA ASP A 556 -36.46 -3.62 40.46
C ASP A 556 -37.51 -4.40 41.27
N THR A 557 -37.58 -4.11 42.57
CA THR A 557 -38.66 -4.54 43.47
C THR A 557 -39.13 -3.33 44.27
N LEU A 558 -40.42 -2.98 44.17
CA LEU A 558 -41.02 -1.84 44.85
C LEU A 558 -42.23 -2.26 45.68
N ALA A 559 -42.50 -1.52 46.75
CA ALA A 559 -43.71 -1.66 47.54
C ALA A 559 -44.45 -0.32 47.59
N SER A 560 -45.78 -0.38 47.55
CA SER A 560 -46.66 0.78 47.79
C SER A 560 -46.58 1.23 49.25
N VAL A 561 -47.15 2.40 49.53
CA VAL A 561 -47.50 2.80 50.90
C VAL A 561 -48.43 1.75 51.53
N LYS A 562 -48.28 1.54 52.85
CA LYS A 562 -49.14 0.63 53.63
C LYS A 562 -50.40 1.37 54.08
N ALA A 563 -51.52 1.17 53.38
CA ALA A 563 -52.81 1.78 53.69
C ALA A 563 -53.53 1.07 54.84
N VAL A 564 -53.98 1.81 55.85
CA VAL A 564 -54.80 1.27 56.95
C VAL A 564 -56.28 1.24 56.55
N LEU A 565 -56.87 0.04 56.47
CA LEU A 565 -58.32 -0.12 56.27
C LEU A 565 -59.00 -0.41 57.62
N SER A 566 -60.01 0.40 57.95
CA SER A 566 -60.79 0.28 59.18
C SER A 566 -62.30 0.27 58.91
N VAL A 567 -63.05 -0.52 59.68
CA VAL A 567 -64.51 -0.54 59.61
C VAL A 567 -65.13 0.55 60.48
N THR A 568 -66.09 1.29 59.90
CA THR A 568 -66.93 2.25 60.63
C THR A 568 -68.31 1.62 60.88
N ILE A 569 -68.71 1.52 62.15
CA ILE A 569 -70.02 1.02 62.57
C ILE A 569 -70.90 2.23 62.95
N PRO A 570 -72.10 2.41 62.38
CA PRO A 570 -73.00 3.48 62.81
C PRO A 570 -73.49 3.23 64.26
N SER A 571 -73.40 4.24 65.13
CA SER A 571 -73.58 4.10 66.59
C SER A 571 -74.92 4.59 67.16
N SER A 572 -75.96 4.86 66.35
CA SER A 572 -77.31 5.20 66.85
C SER A 572 -78.38 5.17 65.76
N VAL A 573 -79.63 4.85 66.12
CA VAL A 573 -80.85 5.12 65.32
C VAL A 573 -81.69 6.14 66.11
N GLU A 574 -81.80 7.38 65.62
CA GLU A 574 -82.75 8.38 66.12
C GLU A 574 -84.02 8.34 65.27
N GLU A 575 -85.19 8.09 65.88
CA GLU A 575 -86.47 8.47 65.27
C GLU A 575 -87.62 8.56 66.29
N GLY A 576 -88.23 9.75 66.42
CA GLY A 576 -89.66 9.93 66.78
C GLY A 576 -90.12 9.78 68.24
N GLN A 577 -90.03 10.88 69.02
CA GLN A 577 -90.87 11.27 70.16
C GLN A 577 -91.37 10.18 71.14
N SER A 578 -90.64 9.97 72.25
CA SER A 578 -91.13 10.03 73.66
C SER A 578 -90.10 9.48 74.67
N ALA A 579 -89.12 8.67 74.23
CA ALA A 579 -88.03 8.17 75.07
C ALA A 579 -86.82 7.70 74.23
N LEU A 580 -85.64 7.69 74.85
CA LEU A 580 -84.40 7.10 74.35
C LEU A 580 -84.14 5.76 75.05
N LEU A 581 -83.67 4.77 74.28
CA LEU A 581 -83.25 3.46 74.79
C LEU A 581 -81.74 3.32 74.62
N PHE A 582 -81.06 3.06 75.73
CA PHE A 582 -79.62 2.79 75.75
C PHE A 582 -79.39 1.36 76.25
N PRO A 583 -79.07 0.41 75.36
CA PRO A 583 -78.65 -0.91 75.81
C PRO A 583 -77.27 -0.81 76.48
N GLN A 584 -77.11 -1.45 77.65
CA GLN A 584 -75.82 -1.64 78.32
C GLN A 584 -75.52 -3.14 78.43
N PRO A 585 -74.96 -3.77 77.37
CA PRO A 585 -74.78 -5.21 77.30
C PRO A 585 -73.89 -5.78 78.41
N ALA A 586 -72.86 -5.03 78.84
CA ALA A 586 -71.93 -5.46 79.88
C ALA A 586 -72.59 -5.63 81.26
N GLU A 587 -73.64 -4.86 81.53
CA GLU A 587 -74.37 -4.89 82.81
C GLU A 587 -75.70 -5.66 82.69
N ARG A 588 -76.04 -6.14 81.49
CA ARG A 588 -77.32 -6.81 81.18
C ARG A 588 -78.54 -5.96 81.58
N VAL A 589 -78.41 -4.67 81.35
CA VAL A 589 -79.43 -3.66 81.66
C VAL A 589 -79.84 -2.94 80.38
N LEU A 590 -81.12 -2.64 80.30
CA LEU A 590 -81.66 -1.69 79.35
C LEU A 590 -82.00 -0.39 80.07
N HIS A 591 -81.30 0.69 79.74
CA HIS A 591 -81.61 2.01 80.25
C HIS A 591 -82.67 2.69 79.40
N LEU A 592 -83.64 3.28 80.08
CA LEU A 592 -84.74 4.03 79.51
C LEU A 592 -84.59 5.47 79.97
N GLN A 593 -84.61 6.40 79.03
CA GLN A 593 -84.62 7.82 79.34
C GLN A 593 -85.83 8.47 78.68
N ALA A 594 -86.80 8.91 79.48
CA ALA A 594 -87.91 9.72 78.97
C ALA A 594 -87.45 11.16 78.76
N ASN A 595 -88.01 11.84 77.76
CA ASN A 595 -87.59 13.21 77.41
C ASN A 595 -88.07 14.28 78.42
N ASN A 596 -89.10 13.98 79.23
CA ASN A 596 -89.62 14.88 80.27
C ASN A 596 -89.42 14.29 81.68
N ASN A 597 -88.77 15.03 82.57
CA ASN A 597 -88.41 14.56 83.92
C ASN A 597 -89.57 14.63 84.95
N ASN A 598 -90.77 15.08 84.55
CA ASN A 598 -91.85 15.38 85.49
C ASN A 598 -93.02 14.38 85.49
N ASP A 599 -93.04 13.40 84.58
CA ASP A 599 -94.08 12.36 84.56
C ASP A 599 -93.54 11.04 85.14
N VAL A 600 -94.31 10.42 86.04
CA VAL A 600 -94.12 9.02 86.41
C VAL A 600 -94.77 8.17 85.31
N MET A 601 -93.96 7.42 84.58
CA MET A 601 -94.43 6.50 83.52
C MET A 601 -94.00 5.07 83.83
N SER A 602 -94.82 4.08 83.49
CA SER A 602 -94.42 2.68 83.55
C SER A 602 -94.07 2.18 82.15
N ALA A 603 -92.91 1.53 82.03
CA ALA A 603 -92.46 0.82 80.84
C ALA A 603 -92.70 -0.68 81.00
N PHE A 604 -93.16 -1.32 79.93
CA PHE A 604 -93.50 -2.75 79.91
C PHE A 604 -92.68 -3.44 78.84
N LEU A 605 -91.79 -4.35 79.23
CA LEU A 605 -91.17 -5.29 78.30
C LEU A 605 -92.14 -6.45 78.08
N MET A 606 -92.42 -6.78 76.83
CA MET A 606 -93.39 -7.79 76.43
C MET A 606 -92.76 -8.75 75.41
N ASN A 607 -93.15 -10.02 75.45
CA ASN A 607 -92.84 -10.95 74.35
C ASN A 607 -93.71 -10.65 73.11
N VAL A 608 -93.43 -11.35 72.01
CA VAL A 608 -94.19 -11.22 70.75
C VAL A 608 -95.68 -11.59 70.86
N HIS A 609 -96.09 -12.28 71.93
CA HIS A 609 -97.49 -12.61 72.20
C HIS A 609 -98.19 -11.55 73.07
N GLY A 610 -97.52 -10.44 73.40
CA GLY A 610 -98.05 -9.36 74.24
C GLY A 610 -98.04 -9.67 75.73
N THR A 611 -97.38 -10.75 76.17
CA THR A 611 -97.23 -11.06 77.60
C THR A 611 -96.17 -10.14 78.21
N VAL A 612 -96.52 -9.40 79.26
CA VAL A 612 -95.58 -8.56 80.01
C VAL A 612 -94.59 -9.44 80.77
N LEU A 613 -93.31 -9.24 80.49
CA LEU A 613 -92.18 -9.94 81.11
C LEU A 613 -91.54 -9.11 82.23
N ARG A 614 -91.45 -7.79 82.05
CA ARG A 614 -90.91 -6.84 83.04
C ARG A 614 -91.71 -5.56 83.02
N ILE A 615 -91.79 -4.94 84.19
CA ILE A 615 -92.32 -3.59 84.37
C ILE A 615 -91.24 -2.77 85.04
N CYS A 616 -91.01 -1.56 84.55
CA CYS A 616 -90.11 -0.60 85.15
C CYS A 616 -90.82 0.74 85.29
N ASP A 617 -90.81 1.29 86.50
CA ASP A 617 -91.22 2.67 86.69
C ASP A 617 -90.07 3.60 86.28
N VAL A 618 -90.38 4.56 85.42
CA VAL A 618 -89.49 5.61 84.98
C VAL A 618 -89.75 6.81 85.89
N VAL A 619 -88.84 7.05 86.83
CA VAL A 619 -88.95 8.11 87.83
C VAL A 619 -87.93 9.20 87.49
N ALA A 620 -88.36 10.45 87.47
CA ALA A 620 -87.53 11.59 87.08
C ALA A 620 -86.86 11.42 85.69
N GLY A 621 -87.59 10.83 84.75
CA GLY A 621 -87.14 10.61 83.38
C GLY A 621 -86.15 9.47 83.19
N LYS A 622 -85.84 8.67 84.22
CA LYS A 622 -84.91 7.53 84.12
C LYS A 622 -85.52 6.25 84.68
N GLY A 623 -85.31 5.16 83.96
CA GLY A 623 -85.66 3.80 84.39
C GLY A 623 -84.61 2.82 83.88
N PHE A 624 -84.56 1.65 84.51
CA PHE A 624 -83.72 0.56 84.02
C PHE A 624 -84.44 -0.78 84.18
N MET A 625 -84.28 -1.65 83.18
CA MET A 625 -84.78 -3.03 83.23
C MET A 625 -83.59 -3.99 83.21
N LEU A 626 -83.55 -4.90 84.18
CA LEU A 626 -82.69 -6.08 84.12
C LEU A 626 -83.26 -7.06 83.10
N ILE A 627 -82.39 -7.54 82.22
CA ILE A 627 -82.75 -8.46 81.12
C ILE A 627 -81.88 -9.72 81.13
N ASP A 628 -81.21 -10.00 82.24
CA ASP A 628 -80.24 -11.08 82.40
C ASP A 628 -80.83 -12.48 82.25
N ASP A 629 -82.11 -12.65 82.57
CA ASP A 629 -82.86 -13.90 82.41
C ASP A 629 -83.81 -13.93 81.20
N ILE A 630 -83.86 -12.85 80.42
CA ILE A 630 -84.69 -12.75 79.22
C ILE A 630 -83.93 -13.38 78.03
N PRO A 631 -84.37 -14.49 77.42
CA PRO A 631 -83.63 -15.13 76.33
C PRO A 631 -83.41 -14.22 75.12
N SER A 632 -82.40 -14.49 74.30
CA SER A 632 -82.24 -13.79 73.03
C SER A 632 -83.48 -13.97 72.14
N GLY A 633 -83.99 -12.88 71.57
CA GLY A 633 -85.24 -12.90 70.81
C GLY A 633 -85.78 -11.51 70.49
N LEU A 634 -86.91 -11.49 69.77
CA LEU A 634 -87.67 -10.27 69.50
C LEU A 634 -88.69 -10.02 70.61
N TYR A 635 -88.74 -8.78 71.07
CA TYR A 635 -89.57 -8.29 72.15
C TYR A 635 -90.19 -6.94 71.78
N PHE A 636 -91.13 -6.49 72.58
CA PHE A 636 -91.76 -5.19 72.45
C PHE A 636 -91.67 -4.45 73.77
N ILE A 637 -91.26 -3.19 73.74
CA ILE A 637 -91.29 -2.31 74.91
C ILE A 637 -92.42 -1.32 74.71
N ARG A 638 -93.40 -1.36 75.60
CA ARG A 638 -94.46 -0.37 75.62
C ARG A 638 -94.17 0.69 76.67
N MET A 639 -94.22 1.95 76.28
CA MET A 639 -94.21 3.09 77.18
C MET A 639 -95.38 3.99 76.81
N SER A 640 -96.29 4.20 77.76
CA SER A 640 -97.57 4.87 77.51
C SER A 640 -98.32 4.21 76.32
N ASP A 641 -98.63 4.98 75.27
CA ASP A 641 -99.35 4.50 74.08
C ASP A 641 -98.44 4.08 72.93
N VAL A 642 -97.12 4.09 73.14
CA VAL A 642 -96.13 3.75 72.11
C VAL A 642 -95.52 2.38 72.39
N VAL A 643 -95.39 1.57 71.34
CA VAL A 643 -94.76 0.24 71.39
C VAL A 643 -93.55 0.24 70.48
N TYR A 644 -92.38 -0.09 71.03
CA TYR A 644 -91.10 -0.16 70.34
C TYR A 644 -90.69 -1.62 70.13
N PRO A 645 -90.36 -2.06 68.92
CA PRO A 645 -89.72 -3.36 68.73
C PRO A 645 -88.30 -3.31 69.32
N CYS A 646 -87.92 -4.37 70.03
CA CYS A 646 -86.62 -4.51 70.68
C CYS A 646 -86.09 -5.92 70.42
N ILE A 647 -84.85 -6.05 69.94
CA ILE A 647 -84.18 -7.35 69.85
C ILE A 647 -83.19 -7.43 71.01
N ILE A 648 -83.36 -8.44 71.85
CA ILE A 648 -82.39 -8.77 72.90
C ILE A 648 -81.48 -9.87 72.34
N HIS A 649 -80.17 -9.66 72.41
CA HIS A 649 -79.16 -10.65 72.04
C HIS A 649 -78.07 -10.67 73.11
N HIS A 650 -77.99 -11.77 73.87
CA HIS A 650 -76.93 -12.00 74.85
C HIS A 650 -75.62 -12.43 74.21
#